data_AF-A0A933SYU7-F1
#
_entry.id   AF-A0A933SYU7-F1
#
_cell.length_a   1.000
_cell.length_b   1.000
_cell.length_c   1.000
_cell.angle_alpha   90.00
_cell.angle_beta   90.00
_cell.angle_gamma   90.00
#
_symmetry.space_group_name_H-M   'P 1'
#
loop_
_entity.id
_entity.type
_entity.pdbx_description
1 polymer ?
#
loop_
_entity_poly.entity_id
_entity_poly.type
_entity_poly.pdbx_seq_one_letter_code
_entity_poly.pdbx_strand_id
1 'polypeptide(L)'
;MDDKVIKTANKEAAQVLEWGESRGIETCFSRAEKLKSCPIGESGACCKVCHMGPCRLVGKNAEEEVHGICGASLPVIAARNLARMVAAGTACHGDHGRDMVFTLLAVANGETKDFQIKDVKKLYKVAGILGIEFEGRPVNDAAKDVALRFLEDFGRQRGEVNYIKRAPKKTQERWKKFGIIPRGVDREIAEVLDRTTMGMDADADSILTHALRAALANGWGGSMISTDITDILFGTPGPVKAEASLGIFKDDEVNLVIHGHEPTLAEMIVDVVYEPEMIAYAKSKGAKGINLGGMCCTANEVMMRHGIPTAGGFTNQELGIMTGLIEAMVVDVQCIMPALAQLSKKFHTKVITTSEKVKIPGATHVQFDEHRAKEIAREIVRTAIDNFPNRKTEGSHITEKFPVIAGFSQEYIEYMQGGRWRASFRPLNDAIMAGRIRGVVGLAGCDNPRVPATGIHKFLATELIKNDVLVVSTGCSSASCGTAGFLTPEMALEHAGPGLREVCVAIGIPPILHLGACVDNTRILTIASAMAEEGGLSDEIGGMPAVGIAPEFITEKAISIGCYFAASGVPVIFGGESPVGASKEVTKIMTEVWFERFMGALHFEPDPEKILAMALNYIDKAREALKLRKYEPGKFGAERVLMDMAARRILEKAAAPHAGVGGINEAGS
;
A
#
# COMPACT_ATOMS: atom_id res chain seq x y z
N MET A 1 40.79 -6.50 0.50
CA MET A 1 39.56 -5.94 1.09
C MET A 1 38.47 -6.81 0.54
N ASP A 2 37.99 -7.77 1.32
CA ASP A 2 36.90 -8.65 0.87
C ASP A 2 35.66 -7.78 0.63
N ASP A 3 35.01 -7.94 -0.52
CA ASP A 3 33.81 -7.19 -0.90
C ASP A 3 32.70 -7.43 0.13
N LYS A 4 32.57 -6.53 1.11
CA LYS A 4 31.53 -6.61 2.14
C LYS A 4 30.17 -6.45 1.47
N VAL A 5 29.37 -7.52 1.50
CA VAL A 5 28.00 -7.52 0.99
C VAL A 5 27.16 -6.51 1.78
N ILE A 6 26.58 -5.53 1.07
CA ILE A 6 25.70 -4.52 1.67
C ILE A 6 24.31 -5.14 1.86
N LYS A 7 23.91 -5.34 3.12
CA LYS A 7 22.62 -5.98 3.48
C LYS A 7 21.45 -4.99 3.54
N THR A 8 21.73 -3.73 3.87
CA THR A 8 20.72 -2.68 3.99
C THR A 8 21.33 -1.32 3.67
N ALA A 9 20.54 -0.44 3.05
CA ALA A 9 20.90 0.94 2.78
C ALA A 9 20.48 1.91 3.91
N ASN A 10 19.89 1.40 4.99
CA ASN A 10 19.57 2.15 6.20
C ASN A 10 20.73 2.02 7.21
N LYS A 11 21.29 3.15 7.65
CA LYS A 11 22.52 3.17 8.47
C LYS A 11 22.25 2.62 9.87
N GLU A 12 21.11 2.96 10.44
CA GLU A 12 20.67 2.55 11.77
C GLU A 12 20.46 1.02 11.80
N ALA A 13 19.81 0.47 10.78
CA ALA A 13 19.64 -0.97 10.60
C ALA A 13 20.98 -1.69 10.39
N ALA A 14 21.89 -1.11 9.60
CA ALA A 14 23.22 -1.67 9.38
C ALA A 14 24.02 -1.77 10.69
N GLN A 15 23.95 -0.76 11.56
CA GLN A 15 24.62 -0.78 12.87
C GLN A 15 24.10 -1.92 13.76
N VAL A 16 22.78 -2.13 13.83
CA VAL A 16 22.20 -3.24 14.63
C VAL A 16 22.57 -4.59 14.03
N LEU A 17 22.58 -4.70 12.71
CA LEU A 17 22.91 -5.93 12.00
C LEU A 17 24.39 -6.32 12.20
N GLU A 18 25.32 -5.37 12.04
CA GLU A 18 26.75 -5.59 12.28
C GLU A 18 27.05 -6.03 13.73
N TRP A 19 26.38 -5.40 14.69
CA TRP A 19 26.46 -5.79 16.10
C TRP A 19 25.97 -7.23 16.32
N GLY A 20 24.86 -7.62 15.70
CA GLY A 20 24.32 -8.98 15.80
C GLY A 20 25.22 -10.03 15.18
N GLU A 21 25.78 -9.73 14.01
CA GLU A 21 26.71 -10.61 13.30
C GLU A 21 27.98 -10.86 14.09
N SER A 22 28.52 -9.82 14.75
CA SER A 22 29.69 -9.96 15.64
C SER A 22 29.45 -10.91 16.83
N ARG A 23 28.18 -11.24 17.13
CA ARG A 23 27.73 -12.14 18.21
C ARG A 23 27.16 -13.46 17.68
N GLY A 24 27.26 -13.73 16.38
CA GLY A 24 26.69 -14.93 15.77
C GLY A 24 25.17 -15.00 15.88
N ILE A 25 24.48 -13.86 15.92
CA ILE A 25 23.02 -13.82 15.87
C ILE A 25 22.57 -13.92 14.41
N GLU A 26 21.83 -14.99 14.11
CA GLU A 26 21.26 -15.18 12.79
C GLU A 26 20.02 -14.29 12.57
N THR A 27 19.96 -13.64 11.41
CA THR A 27 18.85 -12.80 10.92
C THR A 27 18.40 -13.24 9.52
N CYS A 28 17.31 -12.68 9.02
CA CYS A 28 16.80 -12.92 7.66
C CYS A 28 17.84 -12.65 6.57
N PHE A 29 18.73 -11.68 6.78
CA PHE A 29 19.83 -11.38 5.88
C PHE A 29 20.82 -12.54 5.80
N SER A 30 21.32 -13.02 6.94
CA SER A 30 22.22 -14.17 6.96
C SER A 30 21.56 -15.46 6.46
N ARG A 31 20.24 -15.64 6.68
CA ARG A 31 19.48 -16.76 6.10
C ARG A 31 19.38 -16.64 4.58
N ALA A 32 19.15 -15.43 4.05
CA ALA A 32 19.10 -15.17 2.61
C ALA A 32 20.45 -15.41 1.92
N GLU A 33 21.56 -15.07 2.58
CA GLU A 33 22.92 -15.33 2.09
C GLU A 33 23.22 -16.84 2.01
N LYS A 34 22.88 -17.59 3.06
CA LYS A 34 23.11 -19.04 3.16
C LYS A 34 22.22 -19.84 2.20
N LEU A 35 20.95 -19.45 2.04
CA LEU A 35 19.96 -20.20 1.25
C LEU A 35 19.79 -19.58 -0.14
N LYS A 36 20.40 -20.19 -1.15
CA LYS A 36 20.16 -19.83 -2.56
C LYS A 36 18.77 -20.29 -3.01
N SER A 37 18.13 -19.50 -3.86
CA SER A 37 16.85 -19.84 -4.48
C SER A 37 16.96 -21.12 -5.33
N CYS A 38 15.89 -21.91 -5.39
CA CYS A 38 15.81 -23.02 -6.34
C CYS A 38 15.60 -22.45 -7.75
N PRO A 39 16.54 -22.64 -8.69
CA PRO A 39 16.50 -21.96 -9.99
C PRO A 39 15.29 -22.37 -10.84
N ILE A 40 14.72 -23.55 -10.62
CA ILE A 40 13.54 -24.04 -11.34
C ILE A 40 12.26 -23.45 -10.76
N GLY A 41 12.20 -23.32 -9.42
CA GLY A 41 11.03 -22.79 -8.72
C GLY A 41 10.93 -21.27 -8.88
N GLU A 42 12.06 -20.59 -8.78
CA GLU A 42 12.18 -19.13 -8.89
C GLU A 42 11.68 -18.61 -10.24
N SER A 43 12.00 -19.31 -11.34
CA SER A 43 11.55 -18.93 -12.69
C SER A 43 10.14 -19.40 -13.06
N GLY A 44 9.45 -20.13 -12.16
CA GLY A 44 8.09 -20.64 -12.39
C GLY A 44 7.98 -21.96 -13.16
N ALA A 45 9.08 -22.69 -13.35
CA ALA A 45 9.15 -23.92 -14.16
C ALA A 45 8.87 -25.23 -13.40
N CYS A 46 8.47 -25.14 -12.13
CA CYS A 46 8.17 -26.28 -11.26
C CYS A 46 6.66 -26.40 -11.01
N CYS A 47 6.09 -27.60 -11.17
CA CYS A 47 4.69 -27.89 -10.83
C CYS A 47 4.61 -28.96 -9.73
N LYS A 48 3.90 -28.63 -8.64
CA LYS A 48 3.66 -29.50 -7.47
C LYS A 48 2.18 -29.66 -7.13
N VAL A 49 1.30 -29.48 -8.11
CA VAL A 49 -0.17 -29.45 -7.92
C VAL A 49 -0.78 -30.84 -7.66
N CYS A 50 -0.10 -31.93 -8.05
CA CYS A 50 -0.58 -33.30 -7.84
C CYS A 50 0.56 -34.30 -7.57
N HIS A 51 0.20 -35.52 -7.14
CA HIS A 51 1.14 -36.58 -6.77
C HIS A 51 1.74 -37.38 -7.93
N MET A 52 1.39 -37.08 -9.19
CA MET A 52 2.18 -37.59 -10.32
C MET A 52 3.56 -36.92 -10.38
N GLY A 53 3.64 -35.65 -9.96
CA GLY A 53 4.88 -34.87 -9.90
C GLY A 53 5.66 -35.04 -8.59
N PRO A 54 6.57 -34.09 -8.25
CA PRO A 54 6.76 -32.79 -8.90
C PRO A 54 7.29 -32.89 -10.34
N CYS A 55 6.71 -32.10 -11.25
CA CYS A 55 7.20 -31.95 -12.62
C CYS A 55 8.14 -30.75 -12.71
N ARG A 56 9.27 -30.90 -13.41
CA ARG A 56 10.22 -29.82 -13.72
C ARG A 56 10.31 -29.65 -15.23
N LEU A 57 10.04 -28.44 -15.73
CA LEU A 57 10.03 -28.15 -17.16
C LEU A 57 11.25 -27.29 -17.48
N VAL A 58 12.38 -27.96 -17.72
CA VAL A 58 13.69 -27.33 -17.91
C VAL A 58 14.30 -27.75 -19.24
N GLY A 59 15.11 -26.89 -19.83
CA GLY A 59 15.71 -27.11 -21.15
C GLY A 59 15.65 -25.85 -22.00
N LYS A 60 16.46 -25.80 -23.07
CA LYS A 60 16.57 -24.63 -23.94
C LYS A 60 15.24 -24.33 -24.68
N ASN A 61 14.50 -25.37 -25.03
CA ASN A 61 13.23 -25.33 -25.75
C ASN A 61 12.09 -25.88 -24.85
N ALA A 62 12.18 -25.65 -23.53
CA ALA A 62 11.23 -26.23 -22.58
C ALA A 62 9.79 -25.76 -22.80
N GLU A 63 9.62 -24.56 -23.35
CA GLU A 63 8.31 -23.98 -23.65
C GLU A 63 7.59 -24.74 -24.76
N GLU A 64 8.33 -25.27 -25.74
CA GLU A 64 7.80 -25.97 -26.91
C GLU A 64 7.81 -27.51 -26.76
N GLU A 65 8.83 -28.07 -26.09
CA GLU A 65 9.11 -29.52 -26.15
C GLU A 65 8.76 -30.27 -24.86
N VAL A 66 8.67 -29.58 -23.72
CA VAL A 66 8.56 -30.23 -22.40
C VAL A 66 7.17 -30.01 -21.81
N HIS A 67 6.58 -31.11 -21.35
CA HIS A 67 5.28 -31.10 -20.69
C HIS A 67 5.39 -31.79 -19.33
N GLY A 68 4.53 -31.41 -18.38
CA GLY A 68 4.29 -32.20 -17.19
C GLY A 68 3.68 -33.56 -17.54
N ILE A 69 3.66 -34.49 -16.58
CA ILE A 69 3.14 -35.86 -16.81
C ILE A 69 1.69 -35.87 -17.33
N CYS A 70 0.87 -34.90 -16.90
CA CYS A 70 -0.51 -34.75 -17.37
C CYS A 70 -0.65 -34.02 -18.72
N GLY A 71 0.45 -33.65 -19.37
CA GLY A 71 0.46 -32.89 -20.62
C GLY A 71 0.38 -31.36 -20.46
N ALA A 72 0.45 -30.81 -19.25
CA ALA A 72 0.50 -29.35 -19.07
C ALA A 72 1.84 -28.77 -19.55
N SER A 73 1.78 -27.75 -20.41
CA SER A 73 2.97 -27.05 -20.93
C SER A 73 3.57 -26.07 -19.90
N LEU A 74 4.77 -25.57 -20.18
CA LEU A 74 5.45 -24.58 -19.34
C LEU A 74 4.66 -23.28 -19.15
N PRO A 75 4.05 -22.66 -20.19
CA PRO A 75 3.20 -21.48 -20.02
C PRO A 75 2.03 -21.72 -19.07
N VAL A 76 1.36 -22.88 -19.20
CA VAL A 76 0.25 -23.26 -18.32
C VAL A 76 0.71 -23.38 -16.87
N ILE A 77 1.86 -24.02 -16.62
CA ILE A 77 2.40 -24.18 -15.27
C ILE A 77 2.81 -22.83 -14.67
N ALA A 78 3.50 -21.98 -15.44
CA ALA A 78 3.89 -20.64 -15.00
C ALA A 78 2.65 -19.77 -14.69
N ALA A 79 1.62 -19.79 -15.55
CA ALA A 79 0.36 -19.10 -15.32
C ALA A 79 -0.38 -19.61 -14.07
N ARG A 80 -0.43 -20.94 -13.86
CA ARG A 80 -1.03 -21.52 -12.64
C ARG A 80 -0.30 -21.09 -11.38
N ASN A 81 1.03 -21.07 -11.42
CA ASN A 81 1.84 -20.65 -10.28
C ASN A 81 1.55 -19.18 -9.92
N LEU A 82 1.55 -18.28 -10.92
CA LEU A 82 1.23 -16.86 -10.68
C LEU A 82 -0.22 -16.67 -10.21
N ALA A 83 -1.18 -17.34 -10.83
CA ALA A 83 -2.58 -17.25 -10.44
C ALA A 83 -2.80 -17.70 -8.99
N ARG A 84 -2.13 -18.77 -8.54
CA ARG A 84 -2.19 -19.22 -7.14
C ARG A 84 -1.55 -18.21 -6.18
N MET A 85 -0.46 -17.54 -6.56
CA MET A 85 0.08 -16.42 -5.78
C MET A 85 -0.93 -15.28 -5.66
N VAL A 86 -1.60 -14.91 -6.75
CA VAL A 86 -2.66 -13.90 -6.73
C VAL A 86 -3.81 -14.31 -5.81
N ALA A 87 -4.27 -15.56 -5.89
CA ALA A 87 -5.34 -16.08 -5.03
C ALA A 87 -4.97 -16.05 -3.55
N ALA A 88 -3.73 -16.42 -3.20
CA ALA A 88 -3.25 -16.34 -1.81
C ALA A 88 -3.18 -14.88 -1.32
N GLY A 89 -2.67 -13.97 -2.14
CA GLY A 89 -2.67 -12.54 -1.82
C GLY A 89 -4.07 -11.95 -1.67
N THR A 90 -5.00 -12.33 -2.55
CA THR A 90 -6.42 -11.96 -2.47
C THR A 90 -7.06 -12.53 -1.22
N ALA A 91 -6.76 -13.77 -0.83
CA ALA A 91 -7.26 -14.37 0.41
C ALA A 91 -6.80 -13.60 1.65
N CYS A 92 -5.53 -13.20 1.72
CA CYS A 92 -5.03 -12.42 2.86
C CYS A 92 -5.76 -11.08 3.05
N HIS A 93 -6.02 -10.33 1.99
CA HIS A 93 -6.75 -9.07 2.09
C HIS A 93 -8.27 -9.25 2.17
N GLY A 94 -8.80 -10.31 1.55
CA GLY A 94 -10.20 -10.71 1.70
C GLY A 94 -10.53 -10.99 3.16
N ASP A 95 -9.71 -11.79 3.83
CA ASP A 95 -9.96 -12.16 5.22
C ASP A 95 -9.78 -10.98 6.19
N HIS A 96 -8.76 -10.14 5.98
CA HIS A 96 -8.64 -8.86 6.70
C HIS A 96 -9.92 -8.03 6.53
N GLY A 97 -10.38 -7.83 5.29
CA GLY A 97 -11.63 -7.09 5.03
C GLY A 97 -12.85 -7.69 5.71
N ARG A 98 -12.93 -9.02 5.77
CA ARG A 98 -14.03 -9.74 6.43
C ARG A 98 -14.03 -9.51 7.94
N ASP A 99 -12.89 -9.59 8.60
CA ASP A 99 -12.78 -9.34 10.05
C ASP A 99 -13.19 -7.91 10.40
N MET A 100 -12.82 -6.93 9.56
CA MET A 100 -13.28 -5.55 9.69
C MET A 100 -14.80 -5.43 9.55
N VAL A 101 -15.41 -6.13 8.58
CA VAL A 101 -16.88 -6.16 8.42
C VAL A 101 -17.57 -6.76 9.64
N PHE A 102 -17.05 -7.85 10.19
CA PHE A 102 -17.59 -8.43 11.43
C PHE A 102 -17.47 -7.47 12.61
N THR A 103 -16.35 -6.75 12.73
CA THR A 103 -16.19 -5.71 13.75
C THR A 103 -17.25 -4.61 13.60
N LEU A 104 -17.47 -4.11 12.38
CA LEU A 104 -18.51 -3.10 12.13
C LEU A 104 -19.91 -3.62 12.47
N LEU A 105 -20.20 -4.88 12.13
CA LEU A 105 -21.48 -5.51 12.45
C LEU A 105 -21.68 -5.65 13.97
N ALA A 106 -20.65 -6.07 14.70
CA ALA A 106 -20.68 -6.17 16.16
C ALA A 106 -20.93 -4.80 16.81
N VAL A 107 -20.30 -3.73 16.30
CA VAL A 107 -20.57 -2.35 16.74
C VAL A 107 -22.00 -1.95 16.45
N ALA A 108 -22.49 -2.21 15.24
CA ALA A 108 -23.84 -1.84 14.83
C ALA A 108 -24.93 -2.56 15.66
N ASN A 109 -24.69 -3.82 16.04
CA ASN A 109 -25.60 -4.59 16.90
C ASN A 109 -25.45 -4.28 18.40
N GLY A 110 -24.44 -3.50 18.81
CA GLY A 110 -24.15 -3.24 20.22
C GLY A 110 -23.56 -4.45 20.96
N GLU A 111 -22.94 -5.38 20.23
CA GLU A 111 -22.33 -6.61 20.77
C GLU A 111 -20.91 -6.38 21.30
N THR A 112 -20.29 -5.26 20.94
CA THR A 112 -19.01 -4.80 21.51
C THR A 112 -19.15 -3.37 22.05
N LYS A 113 -18.47 -3.11 23.17
CA LYS A 113 -18.48 -1.82 23.88
C LYS A 113 -17.22 -0.98 23.66
N ASP A 114 -16.18 -1.61 23.12
CA ASP A 114 -14.84 -1.01 23.03
C ASP A 114 -14.61 -0.28 21.69
N PHE A 115 -15.48 -0.54 20.72
CA PHE A 115 -15.47 0.08 19.39
C PHE A 115 -16.72 0.94 19.18
N GLN A 116 -16.58 1.99 18.36
CA GLN A 116 -17.68 2.87 17.98
C GLN A 116 -17.48 3.39 16.56
N ILE A 117 -18.56 3.85 15.93
CA ILE A 117 -18.48 4.54 14.64
C ILE A 117 -17.95 5.95 14.89
N LYS A 118 -16.69 6.21 14.50
CA LYS A 118 -16.04 7.52 14.65
C LYS A 118 -16.29 8.45 13.46
N ASP A 119 -16.44 7.91 12.24
CA ASP A 119 -16.70 8.72 11.04
C ASP A 119 -18.05 8.39 10.39
N VAL A 120 -19.09 9.05 10.89
CA VAL A 120 -20.46 8.92 10.36
C VAL A 120 -20.57 9.45 8.92
N LYS A 121 -19.77 10.45 8.54
CA LYS A 121 -19.78 11.00 7.18
C LYS A 121 -19.25 9.98 6.18
N LYS A 122 -18.15 9.31 6.52
CA LYS A 122 -17.59 8.21 5.74
C LYS A 122 -18.59 7.07 5.61
N LEU A 123 -19.24 6.68 6.73
CA LEU A 123 -20.29 5.65 6.72
C LEU A 123 -21.41 6.00 5.73
N TYR A 124 -21.92 7.23 5.76
CA TYR A 124 -22.99 7.66 4.86
C TYR A 124 -22.55 7.76 3.40
N LYS A 125 -21.30 8.16 3.13
CA LYS A 125 -20.72 8.11 1.77
C LYS A 125 -20.70 6.66 1.26
N VAL A 126 -20.27 5.72 2.10
CA VAL A 126 -20.26 4.28 1.78
C VAL A 126 -21.69 3.76 1.56
N ALA A 127 -22.63 4.09 2.46
CA ALA A 127 -24.03 3.70 2.34
C ALA A 127 -24.66 4.20 1.03
N GLY A 128 -24.43 5.48 0.68
CA GLY A 128 -24.88 6.06 -0.58
C GLY A 128 -24.31 5.33 -1.80
N ILE A 129 -23.02 4.98 -1.77
CA ILE A 129 -22.42 4.16 -2.84
C ILE A 129 -23.11 2.81 -2.91
N LEU A 130 -23.41 2.16 -1.79
CA LEU A 130 -24.11 0.87 -1.76
C LEU A 130 -25.61 0.95 -2.12
N GLY A 131 -26.18 2.15 -2.20
CA GLY A 131 -27.62 2.36 -2.44
C GLY A 131 -28.46 2.07 -1.19
N ILE A 132 -27.89 2.28 0.00
CA ILE A 132 -28.55 2.12 1.29
C ILE A 132 -29.04 3.50 1.74
N GLU A 133 -30.34 3.64 1.98
CA GLU A 133 -30.91 4.86 2.55
C GLU A 133 -30.43 5.05 3.99
N PHE A 134 -29.98 6.25 4.35
CA PHE A 134 -29.48 6.57 5.70
C PHE A 134 -30.08 7.84 6.31
N GLU A 135 -30.78 8.66 5.53
CA GLU A 135 -31.39 9.91 6.01
C GLU A 135 -32.49 9.63 7.04
N GLY A 136 -32.44 10.30 8.18
CA GLY A 136 -33.42 10.14 9.27
C GLY A 136 -33.34 8.79 10.03
N ARG A 137 -32.38 7.91 9.69
CA ARG A 137 -32.19 6.62 10.35
C ARG A 137 -31.17 6.68 11.48
N PRO A 138 -31.28 5.82 12.51
CA PRO A 138 -30.20 5.60 13.47
C PRO A 138 -28.89 5.20 12.76
N VAL A 139 -27.76 5.76 13.20
CA VAL A 139 -26.43 5.49 12.63
C VAL A 139 -26.11 4.00 12.60
N ASN A 140 -26.42 3.29 13.70
CA ASN A 140 -26.17 1.86 13.82
C ASN A 140 -27.00 1.02 12.83
N ASP A 141 -28.22 1.44 12.49
CA ASP A 141 -29.04 0.72 11.50
C ASP A 141 -28.43 0.84 10.10
N ALA A 142 -27.95 2.03 9.74
CA ALA A 142 -27.23 2.23 8.48
C ALA A 142 -25.91 1.43 8.45
N ALA A 143 -25.16 1.42 9.57
CA ALA A 143 -23.93 0.63 9.69
C ALA A 143 -24.18 -0.87 9.56
N LYS A 144 -25.27 -1.38 10.15
CA LYS A 144 -25.68 -2.77 10.03
C LYS A 144 -25.95 -3.14 8.58
N ASP A 145 -26.73 -2.34 7.86
CA ASP A 145 -27.04 -2.60 6.45
C ASP A 145 -25.77 -2.55 5.58
N VAL A 146 -24.86 -1.61 5.86
CA VAL A 146 -23.56 -1.53 5.18
C VAL A 146 -22.74 -2.79 5.43
N ALA A 147 -22.63 -3.24 6.68
CA ALA A 147 -21.88 -4.44 7.04
C ALA A 147 -22.48 -5.70 6.39
N LEU A 148 -23.80 -5.88 6.45
CA LEU A 148 -24.48 -7.01 5.81
C LEU A 148 -24.30 -7.00 4.29
N ARG A 149 -24.38 -5.83 3.65
CA ARG A 149 -24.16 -5.70 2.21
C ARG A 149 -22.71 -6.02 1.80
N PHE A 150 -21.73 -5.74 2.66
CA PHE A 150 -20.36 -6.20 2.43
C PHE A 150 -20.15 -7.69 2.68
N LEU A 151 -20.78 -8.28 3.71
CA LEU A 151 -20.72 -9.72 3.93
C LEU A 151 -21.21 -10.51 2.70
N GLU A 152 -22.24 -9.99 2.01
CA GLU A 152 -22.68 -10.56 0.74
C GLU A 152 -21.55 -10.62 -0.29
N ASP A 153 -20.70 -9.59 -0.42
CA ASP A 153 -19.61 -9.57 -1.41
C ASP A 153 -18.55 -10.66 -1.19
N PHE A 154 -18.36 -11.13 0.05
CA PHE A 154 -17.44 -12.25 0.29
C PHE A 154 -18.02 -13.59 -0.16
N GLY A 155 -19.31 -13.82 0.07
CA GLY A 155 -20.02 -15.06 -0.26
C GLY A 155 -20.75 -15.08 -1.62
N ARG A 156 -20.76 -13.97 -2.36
CA ARG A 156 -21.60 -13.78 -3.56
C ARG A 156 -21.28 -14.80 -4.67
N GLN A 157 -22.27 -15.64 -4.99
CA GLN A 157 -22.14 -16.71 -5.98
C GLN A 157 -22.48 -16.29 -7.42
N ARG A 158 -23.10 -15.14 -7.66
CA ARG A 158 -23.46 -14.57 -8.99
C ARG A 158 -23.63 -13.06 -8.86
N GLY A 159 -23.51 -12.33 -9.97
CA GLY A 159 -23.54 -10.86 -9.98
C GLY A 159 -22.14 -10.27 -9.87
N GLU A 160 -22.02 -9.07 -9.33
CA GLU A 160 -20.79 -8.27 -9.32
C GLU A 160 -20.52 -7.76 -7.90
N VAL A 161 -19.27 -7.69 -7.45
CA VAL A 161 -18.92 -7.07 -6.16
C VAL A 161 -19.38 -5.60 -6.12
N ASN A 162 -19.96 -5.14 -5.00
CA ASN A 162 -20.63 -3.85 -4.95
C ASN A 162 -19.73 -2.66 -5.32
N TYR A 163 -18.44 -2.72 -4.99
CA TYR A 163 -17.50 -1.61 -5.17
C TYR A 163 -16.96 -1.43 -6.59
N ILE A 164 -17.29 -2.32 -7.54
CA ILE A 164 -16.93 -2.14 -8.95
C ILE A 164 -17.50 -0.84 -9.53
N LYS A 165 -18.67 -0.39 -9.07
CA LYS A 165 -19.29 0.85 -9.52
C LYS A 165 -18.54 2.13 -9.12
N ARG A 166 -17.54 2.05 -8.23
CA ARG A 166 -16.70 3.19 -7.82
C ARG A 166 -15.62 3.53 -8.85
N ALA A 167 -15.30 2.62 -9.75
CA ALA A 167 -14.37 2.91 -10.84
C ALA A 167 -15.04 3.83 -11.88
N PRO A 168 -14.27 4.60 -12.68
CA PRO A 168 -14.85 5.35 -13.79
C PRO A 168 -15.63 4.44 -14.75
N LYS A 169 -16.70 4.96 -15.38
CA LYS A 169 -17.59 4.17 -16.24
C LYS A 169 -16.84 3.42 -17.34
N LYS A 170 -15.87 4.07 -18.00
CA LYS A 170 -15.03 3.46 -19.03
C LYS A 170 -14.18 2.31 -18.52
N THR A 171 -13.64 2.42 -17.30
CA THR A 171 -12.92 1.33 -16.63
C THR A 171 -13.85 0.14 -16.39
N GLN A 172 -15.09 0.38 -15.93
CA GLN A 172 -16.09 -0.68 -15.75
C GLN A 172 -16.47 -1.35 -17.08
N GLU A 173 -16.70 -0.56 -18.14
CA GLU A 173 -17.00 -1.06 -19.49
C GLU A 173 -15.88 -1.95 -20.03
N ARG A 174 -14.63 -1.57 -19.77
CA ARG A 174 -13.45 -2.35 -20.12
C ARG A 174 -13.40 -3.69 -19.39
N TRP A 175 -13.66 -3.70 -18.08
CA TRP A 175 -13.75 -4.96 -17.32
C TRP A 175 -14.86 -5.86 -17.81
N LYS A 176 -16.02 -5.28 -18.16
CA LYS A 176 -17.15 -6.01 -18.75
C LYS A 176 -16.77 -6.63 -20.09
N LYS A 177 -16.11 -5.86 -20.96
CA LYS A 177 -15.65 -6.32 -22.29
C LYS A 177 -14.75 -7.55 -22.19
N PHE A 178 -13.86 -7.59 -21.21
CA PHE A 178 -12.91 -8.70 -21.02
C PHE A 178 -13.33 -9.72 -19.96
N GLY A 179 -14.55 -9.60 -19.40
CA GLY A 179 -15.11 -10.59 -18.49
C GLY A 179 -14.42 -10.70 -17.12
N ILE A 180 -13.74 -9.64 -16.66
CA ILE A 180 -12.96 -9.65 -15.40
C ILE A 180 -13.66 -8.97 -14.22
N ILE A 181 -14.93 -8.60 -14.35
CA ILE A 181 -15.70 -8.09 -13.19
C ILE A 181 -15.82 -9.22 -12.15
N PRO A 182 -15.31 -9.04 -10.92
CA PRO A 182 -15.38 -10.04 -9.87
C PRO A 182 -16.81 -10.18 -9.36
N ARG A 183 -17.16 -11.42 -9.03
CA ARG A 183 -18.53 -11.79 -8.63
C ARG A 183 -18.63 -11.94 -7.12
N GLY A 184 -17.56 -12.35 -6.44
CA GLY A 184 -17.46 -12.39 -4.98
C GLY A 184 -16.03 -12.71 -4.53
N VAL A 185 -15.58 -12.17 -3.40
CA VAL A 185 -14.17 -12.25 -2.98
C VAL A 185 -13.70 -13.69 -2.84
N ASP A 186 -14.41 -14.51 -2.06
CA ASP A 186 -14.01 -15.90 -1.81
C ASP A 186 -14.25 -16.79 -3.01
N ARG A 187 -15.27 -16.46 -3.80
CA ARG A 187 -15.59 -17.19 -5.03
C ARG A 187 -14.46 -17.09 -6.03
N GLU A 188 -13.89 -15.90 -6.25
CA GLU A 188 -12.82 -15.76 -7.24
C GLU A 188 -11.55 -16.51 -6.80
N ILE A 189 -11.25 -16.52 -5.50
CA ILE A 189 -10.16 -17.33 -4.91
C ILE A 189 -10.41 -18.82 -5.15
N ALA A 190 -11.61 -19.31 -4.81
CA ALA A 190 -11.97 -20.71 -4.98
C ALA A 190 -11.90 -21.14 -6.46
N GLU A 191 -12.39 -20.31 -7.39
CA GLU A 191 -12.33 -20.61 -8.82
C GLU A 191 -10.89 -20.57 -9.37
N VAL A 192 -9.97 -19.75 -8.81
CA VAL A 192 -8.54 -19.87 -9.16
C VAL A 192 -8.00 -21.24 -8.76
N LEU A 193 -8.28 -21.68 -7.53
CA LEU A 193 -7.78 -22.97 -7.04
C LEU A 193 -8.34 -24.15 -7.83
N ASP A 194 -9.63 -24.07 -8.22
CA ASP A 194 -10.30 -25.02 -9.11
C ASP A 194 -9.65 -25.06 -10.49
N ARG A 195 -9.59 -23.91 -11.20
CA ARG A 195 -8.99 -23.81 -12.55
C ARG A 195 -7.55 -24.29 -12.62
N THR A 196 -6.79 -24.09 -11.55
CA THR A 196 -5.36 -24.41 -11.52
C THR A 196 -5.05 -25.82 -11.01
N THR A 197 -6.04 -26.66 -10.73
CA THR A 197 -5.82 -28.07 -10.37
C THR A 197 -5.48 -28.93 -11.60
N MET A 198 -5.07 -30.19 -11.37
CA MET A 198 -4.71 -31.13 -12.44
C MET A 198 -5.92 -31.46 -13.31
N GLY A 199 -5.77 -31.40 -14.64
CA GLY A 199 -6.82 -31.73 -15.61
C GLY A 199 -7.83 -30.60 -15.90
N MET A 200 -7.63 -29.42 -15.32
CA MET A 200 -8.46 -28.23 -15.55
C MET A 200 -7.79 -27.27 -16.56
N ASP A 201 -8.07 -25.97 -16.42
CA ASP A 201 -7.70 -24.91 -17.36
C ASP A 201 -6.24 -25.05 -17.82
N ALA A 202 -6.06 -25.16 -19.13
CA ALA A 202 -4.79 -25.41 -19.81
C ALA A 202 -4.48 -24.34 -20.86
N ASP A 203 -5.10 -23.16 -20.72
CA ASP A 203 -4.82 -21.98 -21.52
C ASP A 203 -4.23 -20.88 -20.62
N ALA A 204 -3.01 -20.43 -20.92
CA ALA A 204 -2.29 -19.50 -20.06
C ALA A 204 -3.02 -18.15 -19.93
N ASP A 205 -3.61 -17.64 -21.02
CA ASP A 205 -4.32 -16.37 -21.04
C ASP A 205 -5.65 -16.44 -20.26
N SER A 206 -6.40 -17.53 -20.36
CA SER A 206 -7.61 -17.82 -19.58
C SER A 206 -7.31 -17.83 -18.09
N ILE A 207 -6.27 -18.56 -17.67
CA ILE A 207 -5.84 -18.65 -16.27
C ILE A 207 -5.46 -17.27 -15.74
N LEU A 208 -4.67 -16.52 -16.50
CA LEU A 208 -4.22 -15.17 -16.13
C LEU A 208 -5.36 -14.15 -16.13
N THR A 209 -6.31 -14.25 -17.06
CA THR A 209 -7.51 -13.41 -17.09
C THR A 209 -8.35 -13.63 -15.83
N HIS A 210 -8.50 -14.89 -15.39
CA HIS A 210 -9.17 -15.19 -14.11
C HIS A 210 -8.34 -14.72 -12.90
N ALA A 211 -7.02 -14.76 -12.97
CA ALA A 211 -6.16 -14.17 -11.92
C ALA A 211 -6.39 -12.67 -11.78
N LEU A 212 -6.51 -11.91 -12.88
CA LEU A 212 -6.89 -10.49 -12.84
C LEU A 212 -8.25 -10.27 -12.21
N ARG A 213 -9.24 -11.13 -12.49
CA ARG A 213 -10.56 -11.08 -11.83
C ARG A 213 -10.45 -11.29 -10.31
N ALA A 214 -9.67 -12.29 -9.88
CA ALA A 214 -9.41 -12.51 -8.44
C ALA A 214 -8.64 -11.35 -7.79
N ALA A 215 -7.73 -10.70 -8.52
CA ALA A 215 -7.04 -9.51 -8.06
C ALA A 215 -8.01 -8.32 -7.92
N LEU A 216 -8.91 -8.09 -8.87
CA LEU A 216 -9.94 -7.05 -8.75
C LEU A 216 -10.86 -7.29 -7.53
N ALA A 217 -11.15 -8.54 -7.17
CA ALA A 217 -11.88 -8.87 -5.94
C ALA A 217 -11.11 -8.50 -4.66
N ASN A 218 -9.79 -8.38 -4.73
CA ASN A 218 -8.96 -7.82 -3.67
C ASN A 218 -9.02 -6.28 -3.68
N GLY A 219 -8.59 -5.63 -4.77
CA GLY A 219 -8.45 -4.18 -4.84
C GLY A 219 -9.78 -3.42 -4.79
N TRP A 220 -10.83 -3.92 -5.45
CA TRP A 220 -12.18 -3.33 -5.45
C TRP A 220 -13.16 -4.13 -4.57
N GLY A 221 -12.63 -4.93 -3.65
CA GLY A 221 -13.39 -5.72 -2.69
C GLY A 221 -12.67 -5.72 -1.34
N GLY A 222 -12.05 -6.84 -0.97
CA GLY A 222 -11.48 -7.07 0.36
C GLY A 222 -10.65 -5.91 0.94
N SER A 223 -9.67 -5.39 0.17
CA SER A 223 -8.84 -4.28 0.64
C SER A 223 -9.63 -2.97 0.78
N MET A 224 -10.48 -2.63 -0.20
CA MET A 224 -11.20 -1.34 -0.20
C MET A 224 -12.29 -1.33 0.88
N ILE A 225 -12.93 -2.48 1.11
CA ILE A 225 -13.85 -2.69 2.23
C ILE A 225 -13.10 -2.51 3.55
N SER A 226 -11.93 -3.13 3.71
CA SER A 226 -11.10 -2.93 4.91
C SER A 226 -10.79 -1.45 5.15
N THR A 227 -10.22 -0.77 4.15
CA THR A 227 -9.84 0.66 4.27
C THR A 227 -11.01 1.54 4.68
N ASP A 228 -12.18 1.39 4.03
CA ASP A 228 -13.34 2.22 4.36
C ASP A 228 -13.91 1.93 5.74
N ILE A 229 -13.97 0.66 6.16
CA ILE A 229 -14.47 0.30 7.49
C ILE A 229 -13.49 0.75 8.57
N THR A 230 -12.19 0.65 8.31
CA THR A 230 -11.15 1.17 9.20
C THR A 230 -11.34 2.68 9.39
N ASP A 231 -11.60 3.44 8.32
CA ASP A 231 -11.92 4.87 8.42
C ASP A 231 -13.23 5.13 9.20
N ILE A 232 -14.28 4.31 8.99
CA ILE A 232 -15.56 4.42 9.71
C ILE A 232 -15.37 4.20 11.23
N LEU A 233 -14.63 3.17 11.62
CA LEU A 233 -14.47 2.76 13.02
C LEU A 233 -13.39 3.57 13.75
N PHE A 234 -12.33 3.96 13.06
CA PHE A 234 -11.16 4.57 13.70
C PHE A 234 -10.91 6.03 13.31
N GLY A 235 -11.66 6.53 12.32
CA GLY A 235 -11.55 7.89 11.80
C GLY A 235 -10.77 7.93 10.49
N THR A 236 -11.25 8.73 9.54
CA THR A 236 -10.54 9.00 8.29
C THR A 236 -9.22 9.75 8.59
N PRO A 237 -8.06 9.26 8.11
CA PRO A 237 -6.77 9.91 8.33
C PRO A 237 -6.72 11.37 7.87
N GLY A 238 -6.03 12.21 8.63
CA GLY A 238 -5.59 13.55 8.26
C GLY A 238 -4.12 13.74 8.66
N PRO A 239 -3.41 14.77 8.15
CA PRO A 239 -1.99 14.88 8.37
C PRO A 239 -1.59 14.90 9.83
N VAL A 240 -0.65 14.04 10.16
CA VAL A 240 -0.20 13.84 11.53
C VAL A 240 1.31 13.68 11.54
N LYS A 241 1.93 14.31 12.54
CA LYS A 241 3.36 14.20 12.77
C LYS A 241 3.65 12.92 13.56
N ALA A 242 4.64 12.17 13.11
CA ALA A 242 5.17 10.98 13.75
C ALA A 242 6.71 10.96 13.66
N GLU A 243 7.32 9.88 14.12
CA GLU A 243 8.76 9.61 13.99
C GLU A 243 8.98 8.21 13.37
N ALA A 244 10.09 8.03 12.68
CA ALA A 244 10.53 6.73 12.17
C ALA A 244 12.01 6.50 12.45
N SER A 245 12.36 5.32 12.95
CA SER A 245 13.73 4.77 13.11
C SER A 245 13.72 3.62 14.12
N LEU A 246 14.73 2.75 14.13
CA LEU A 246 14.98 1.87 15.29
C LEU A 246 15.26 2.66 16.58
N GLY A 247 15.61 3.95 16.48
CA GLY A 247 15.84 4.85 17.60
C GLY A 247 14.58 5.33 18.32
N ILE A 248 13.38 4.88 17.92
CA ILE A 248 12.13 5.23 18.64
C ILE A 248 12.03 4.60 20.03
N PHE A 249 12.82 3.55 20.31
CA PHE A 249 12.80 2.85 21.60
C PHE A 249 13.52 3.65 22.69
N LYS A 250 13.00 3.57 23.92
CA LYS A 250 13.50 4.35 25.06
C LYS A 250 14.06 3.45 26.15
N ASP A 251 15.18 3.86 26.73
CA ASP A 251 15.83 3.14 27.83
C ASP A 251 15.02 3.19 29.13
N ASP A 252 14.21 4.22 29.33
CA ASP A 252 13.51 4.50 30.59
C ASP A 252 11.99 4.30 30.53
N GLU A 253 11.44 3.80 29.42
CA GLU A 253 10.02 3.47 29.26
C GLU A 253 9.84 2.02 28.80
N VAL A 254 8.65 1.44 29.05
CA VAL A 254 8.28 0.11 28.56
C VAL A 254 8.05 0.17 27.06
N ASN A 255 8.91 -0.45 26.25
CA ASN A 255 8.76 -0.48 24.80
C ASN A 255 7.85 -1.65 24.38
N LEU A 256 6.67 -1.29 23.89
CA LEU A 256 5.69 -2.20 23.33
C LEU A 256 5.63 -1.99 21.81
N VAL A 257 5.80 -3.07 21.05
CA VAL A 257 5.71 -3.03 19.58
C VAL A 257 4.46 -3.74 19.10
N ILE A 258 3.66 -3.06 18.29
CA ILE A 258 2.61 -3.67 17.48
C ILE A 258 3.15 -3.97 16.07
N HIS A 259 2.94 -5.19 15.60
CA HIS A 259 3.45 -5.65 14.32
C HIS A 259 2.43 -6.55 13.62
N GLY A 260 2.34 -6.45 12.30
CA GLY A 260 1.37 -7.18 11.51
C GLY A 260 0.49 -6.24 10.69
N HIS A 261 -0.83 -6.46 10.67
CA HIS A 261 -1.75 -5.86 9.70
C HIS A 261 -3.10 -5.42 10.24
N GLU A 262 -3.65 -6.04 11.28
CA GLU A 262 -5.02 -5.77 11.72
C GLU A 262 -5.06 -4.57 12.68
N PRO A 263 -5.93 -3.56 12.42
CA PRO A 263 -5.98 -2.35 13.24
C PRO A 263 -6.77 -2.53 14.54
N THR A 264 -7.68 -3.51 14.63
CA THR A 264 -8.65 -3.65 15.74
C THR A 264 -7.99 -3.74 17.11
N LEU A 265 -7.05 -4.67 17.29
CA LEU A 265 -6.28 -4.78 18.54
C LEU A 265 -5.32 -3.60 18.71
N ALA A 266 -4.66 -3.16 17.63
CA ALA A 266 -3.69 -2.08 17.69
C ALA A 266 -4.31 -0.77 18.21
N GLU A 267 -5.51 -0.42 17.74
CA GLU A 267 -6.29 0.72 18.21
C GLU A 267 -6.64 0.62 19.70
N MET A 268 -6.94 -0.58 20.20
CA MET A 268 -7.19 -0.77 21.63
C MET A 268 -5.91 -0.66 22.46
N ILE A 269 -4.77 -1.13 21.94
CA ILE A 269 -3.48 -0.93 22.59
C ILE A 269 -3.13 0.56 22.65
N VAL A 270 -3.37 1.33 21.59
CA VAL A 270 -3.17 2.79 21.58
C VAL A 270 -3.97 3.45 22.70
N ASP A 271 -5.24 3.12 22.87
CA ASP A 271 -6.07 3.64 23.97
C ASP A 271 -5.50 3.25 25.35
N VAL A 272 -5.15 1.97 25.53
CA VAL A 272 -4.77 1.41 26.83
C VAL A 272 -3.40 1.91 27.32
N VAL A 273 -2.43 2.15 26.44
CA VAL A 273 -1.10 2.64 26.87
C VAL A 273 -1.14 4.03 27.49
N TYR A 274 -2.19 4.82 27.22
CA TYR A 274 -2.39 6.14 27.83
C TYR A 274 -3.29 6.11 29.07
N GLU A 275 -3.82 4.96 29.48
CA GLU A 275 -4.65 4.87 30.68
C GLU A 275 -3.82 5.21 31.95
N PRO A 276 -4.32 6.08 32.85
CA PRO A 276 -3.61 6.46 34.06
C PRO A 276 -3.20 5.27 34.94
N GLU A 277 -4.02 4.22 34.99
CA GLU A 277 -3.72 2.99 35.72
C GLU A 277 -2.54 2.23 35.10
N MET A 278 -2.47 2.12 33.77
CA MET A 278 -1.37 1.45 33.08
C MET A 278 -0.06 2.23 33.24
N ILE A 279 -0.10 3.56 33.15
CA ILE A 279 1.06 4.42 33.39
C ILE A 279 1.54 4.29 34.84
N ALA A 280 0.62 4.31 35.81
CA ALA A 280 0.97 4.10 37.22
C ALA A 280 1.56 2.70 37.45
N TYR A 281 1.03 1.68 36.77
CA TYR A 281 1.57 0.32 36.86
C TYR A 281 2.97 0.21 36.26
N ALA A 282 3.23 0.83 35.10
CA ALA A 282 4.57 0.93 34.52
C ALA A 282 5.58 1.58 35.49
N LYS A 283 5.17 2.68 36.15
CA LYS A 283 5.96 3.36 37.19
C LYS A 283 6.24 2.48 38.39
N SER A 284 5.29 1.65 38.81
CA SER A 284 5.49 0.68 39.90
C SER A 284 6.55 -0.39 39.58
N LYS A 285 6.84 -0.63 38.29
CA LYS A 285 7.88 -1.56 37.81
C LYS A 285 9.20 -0.86 37.46
N GLY A 286 9.30 0.45 37.70
CA GLY A 286 10.52 1.24 37.50
C GLY A 286 10.62 1.97 36.16
N ALA A 287 9.64 1.86 35.26
CA ALA A 287 9.61 2.63 34.01
C ALA A 287 9.02 4.03 34.22
N LYS A 288 9.45 5.04 33.46
CA LYS A 288 8.86 6.39 33.51
C LYS A 288 7.50 6.47 32.81
N GLY A 289 7.23 5.55 31.88
CA GLY A 289 6.03 5.50 31.05
C GLY A 289 6.01 4.26 30.16
N ILE A 290 5.11 4.27 29.17
CA ILE A 290 4.95 3.23 28.17
C ILE A 290 5.19 3.87 26.80
N ASN A 291 6.12 3.31 26.05
CA ASN A 291 6.48 3.73 24.70
C ASN A 291 5.90 2.74 23.70
N LEU A 292 4.85 3.15 22.98
CA LEU A 292 4.27 2.36 21.90
C LEU A 292 4.94 2.71 20.58
N GLY A 293 5.45 1.70 19.88
CA GLY A 293 5.95 1.80 18.51
C GLY A 293 5.36 0.71 17.63
N GLY A 294 5.56 0.80 16.33
CA GLY A 294 5.05 -0.22 15.41
C GLY A 294 5.99 -0.61 14.27
N MET A 295 5.72 -1.77 13.66
CA MET A 295 6.34 -2.22 12.42
C MET A 295 5.31 -2.76 11.40
N CYS A 296 5.60 -2.65 10.11
CA CYS A 296 4.71 -3.07 9.01
C CYS A 296 3.34 -2.36 9.00
N CYS A 297 2.29 -3.01 8.49
CA CYS A 297 1.04 -2.35 8.13
C CYS A 297 0.23 -1.88 9.33
N THR A 298 0.14 -2.65 10.41
CA THR A 298 -0.59 -2.22 11.62
C THR A 298 0.02 -0.94 12.22
N ALA A 299 1.34 -0.75 12.07
CA ALA A 299 2.02 0.48 12.43
C ALA A 299 1.62 1.66 11.53
N ASN A 300 1.50 1.42 10.23
CA ASN A 300 0.98 2.44 9.31
C ASN A 300 -0.46 2.82 9.69
N GLU A 301 -1.32 1.86 10.05
CA GLU A 301 -2.71 2.15 10.45
C GLU A 301 -2.79 3.11 11.64
N VAL A 302 -2.07 2.82 12.72
CA VAL A 302 -2.08 3.69 13.91
C VAL A 302 -1.25 4.96 13.73
N MET A 303 -0.23 4.95 12.87
CA MET A 303 0.53 6.15 12.53
C MET A 303 -0.37 7.15 11.81
N MET A 304 -1.12 6.69 10.81
CA MET A 304 -1.99 7.53 9.98
C MET A 304 -3.09 8.25 10.78
N ARG A 305 -3.45 7.73 11.97
CA ARG A 305 -4.55 8.25 12.80
C ARG A 305 -4.09 8.91 14.09
N HIS A 306 -3.04 8.37 14.71
CA HIS A 306 -2.61 8.75 16.06
C HIS A 306 -1.16 9.24 16.15
N GLY A 307 -0.40 9.20 15.05
CA GLY A 307 1.00 9.63 15.03
C GLY A 307 1.95 8.68 15.78
N ILE A 308 1.57 7.42 15.99
CA ILE A 308 2.43 6.42 16.63
C ILE A 308 3.70 6.19 15.79
N PRO A 309 4.90 6.25 16.40
CA PRO A 309 6.16 6.06 15.67
C PRO A 309 6.34 4.66 15.07
N THR A 310 7.11 4.57 13.98
CA THR A 310 7.50 3.27 13.39
C THR A 310 8.98 2.96 13.56
N ALA A 311 9.29 1.69 13.86
CA ALA A 311 10.65 1.17 13.89
C ALA A 311 11.13 0.65 12.53
N GLY A 312 10.30 0.75 11.48
CA GLY A 312 10.63 0.35 10.11
C GLY A 312 9.69 -0.71 9.53
N GLY A 313 10.11 -1.23 8.38
CA GLY A 313 9.33 -2.17 7.57
C GLY A 313 9.61 -3.63 7.90
N PHE A 314 9.52 -4.49 6.89
CA PHE A 314 9.54 -5.94 7.06
C PHE A 314 10.88 -6.46 7.57
N THR A 315 12.00 -5.98 7.02
CA THR A 315 13.33 -6.47 7.39
C THR A 315 13.82 -5.94 8.74
N ASN A 316 13.12 -4.97 9.35
CA ASN A 316 13.48 -4.40 10.65
C ASN A 316 12.97 -5.22 11.84
N GLN A 317 12.08 -6.20 11.64
CA GLN A 317 11.42 -6.92 12.73
C GLN A 317 12.39 -7.67 13.68
N GLU A 318 13.38 -8.35 13.13
CA GLU A 318 14.41 -9.02 13.94
C GLU A 318 15.37 -7.99 14.56
N LEU A 319 15.69 -6.92 13.81
CA LEU A 319 16.58 -5.86 14.26
C LEU A 319 15.99 -5.10 15.45
N GLY A 320 14.68 -4.90 15.49
CA GLY A 320 13.99 -4.32 16.65
C GLY A 320 14.26 -5.09 17.93
N ILE A 321 14.14 -6.42 17.90
CA ILE A 321 14.45 -7.27 19.06
C ILE A 321 15.93 -7.15 19.45
N MET A 322 16.82 -7.06 18.45
CA MET A 322 18.26 -6.93 18.65
C MET A 322 18.72 -5.58 19.22
N THR A 323 17.82 -4.60 19.31
CA THR A 323 18.08 -3.40 20.12
C THR A 323 18.19 -3.72 21.60
N GLY A 324 17.63 -4.85 22.06
CA GLY A 324 17.59 -5.21 23.48
C GLY A 324 16.59 -4.38 24.31
N LEU A 325 15.78 -3.54 23.66
CA LEU A 325 14.90 -2.58 24.36
C LEU A 325 13.42 -2.98 24.37
N ILE A 326 12.99 -3.92 23.53
CA ILE A 326 11.56 -4.28 23.39
C ILE A 326 11.12 -5.26 24.49
N GLU A 327 10.14 -4.88 25.31
CA GLU A 327 9.56 -5.78 26.31
C GLU A 327 8.61 -6.80 25.67
N ALA A 328 7.77 -6.34 24.74
CA ALA A 328 6.84 -7.20 24.03
C ALA A 328 6.67 -6.76 22.57
N MET A 329 6.63 -7.75 21.68
CA MET A 329 6.26 -7.60 20.29
C MET A 329 4.96 -8.37 20.06
N VAL A 330 3.88 -7.63 19.88
CA VAL A 330 2.51 -8.12 19.69
C VAL A 330 2.27 -8.28 18.20
N VAL A 331 1.88 -9.47 17.79
CA VAL A 331 1.74 -9.84 16.39
C VAL A 331 0.37 -10.45 16.09
N ASP A 332 -0.24 -10.02 14.99
CA ASP A 332 -1.53 -10.53 14.51
C ASP A 332 -1.34 -11.54 13.34
N VAL A 333 -1.57 -11.12 12.10
CA VAL A 333 -1.53 -11.88 10.86
C VAL A 333 -0.51 -11.29 9.88
N GLN A 334 0.04 -12.17 9.03
CA GLN A 334 0.78 -11.85 7.80
C GLN A 334 2.13 -11.09 8.00
N CYS A 335 3.13 -11.43 7.18
CA CYS A 335 4.47 -10.82 7.18
C CYS A 335 5.25 -10.86 8.53
N ILE A 336 4.83 -11.74 9.44
CA ILE A 336 5.49 -11.99 10.73
C ILE A 336 6.45 -13.16 10.55
N MET A 337 7.74 -12.94 10.73
CA MET A 337 8.74 -14.00 10.64
C MET A 337 8.63 -14.92 11.87
N PRO A 338 8.45 -16.24 11.69
CA PRO A 338 8.44 -17.16 12.83
C PRO A 338 9.79 -17.20 13.57
N ALA A 339 10.87 -16.75 12.92
CA ALA A 339 12.19 -16.61 13.53
C ALA A 339 12.21 -15.67 14.74
N LEU A 340 11.27 -14.72 14.84
CA LEU A 340 11.14 -13.80 15.97
C LEU A 340 11.09 -14.54 17.31
N ALA A 341 10.34 -15.65 17.39
CA ALA A 341 10.20 -16.42 18.64
C ALA A 341 11.48 -17.12 19.09
N GLN A 342 12.38 -17.49 18.17
CA GLN A 342 13.68 -18.05 18.53
C GLN A 342 14.69 -16.96 18.86
N LEU A 343 14.66 -15.85 18.11
CA LEU A 343 15.51 -14.69 18.35
C LEU A 343 15.22 -14.08 19.74
N SER A 344 13.94 -13.94 20.11
CA SER A 344 13.53 -13.29 21.36
C SER A 344 14.07 -14.00 22.61
N LYS A 345 14.32 -15.30 22.55
CA LYS A 345 14.92 -16.08 23.65
C LYS A 345 16.34 -15.65 24.01
N LYS A 346 17.05 -14.98 23.10
CA LYS A 346 18.38 -14.40 23.36
C LYS A 346 18.29 -13.11 24.18
N PHE A 347 17.12 -12.49 24.22
CA PHE A 347 16.84 -11.23 24.93
C PHE A 347 15.82 -11.50 26.06
N HIS A 348 15.07 -10.48 26.48
CA HIS A 348 13.92 -10.62 27.37
C HIS A 348 12.58 -10.53 26.63
N THR A 349 12.57 -10.06 25.38
CA THR A 349 11.37 -9.75 24.61
C THR A 349 10.38 -10.91 24.58
N LYS A 350 9.11 -10.61 24.90
CA LYS A 350 8.00 -11.54 24.71
C LYS A 350 7.38 -11.34 23.34
N VAL A 351 7.41 -12.36 22.49
CA VAL A 351 6.61 -12.37 21.25
C VAL A 351 5.22 -12.89 21.60
N ILE A 352 4.18 -12.12 21.28
CA ILE A 352 2.79 -12.42 21.65
C ILE A 352 1.95 -12.52 20.37
N THR A 353 1.52 -13.71 19.98
CA THR A 353 0.58 -13.89 18.86
C THR A 353 -0.85 -13.72 19.34
N THR A 354 -1.69 -13.06 18.54
CA THR A 354 -3.05 -12.70 18.96
C THR A 354 -4.16 -13.23 18.05
N SER A 355 -3.90 -13.40 16.76
CA SER A 355 -4.90 -14.00 15.87
C SER A 355 -4.99 -15.51 16.06
N GLU A 356 -6.20 -16.08 16.04
CA GLU A 356 -6.38 -17.54 16.03
C GLU A 356 -5.78 -18.20 14.77
N LYS A 357 -5.63 -17.40 13.70
CA LYS A 357 -5.09 -17.79 12.40
C LYS A 357 -3.56 -17.96 12.42
N VAL A 358 -2.88 -17.41 13.43
CA VAL A 358 -1.41 -17.39 13.50
C VAL A 358 -0.91 -17.79 14.89
N LYS A 359 -0.25 -18.94 14.94
CA LYS A 359 0.45 -19.44 16.14
C LYS A 359 1.90 -19.70 15.80
N ILE A 360 2.81 -19.17 16.62
CA ILE A 360 4.25 -19.34 16.44
C ILE A 360 4.79 -20.15 17.62
N PRO A 361 5.33 -21.36 17.40
CA PRO A 361 5.93 -22.15 18.47
C PRO A 361 7.02 -21.38 19.22
N GLY A 362 6.88 -21.28 20.55
CA GLY A 362 7.77 -20.53 21.42
C GLY A 362 7.35 -19.09 21.70
N ALA A 363 6.33 -18.57 21.01
CA ALA A 363 5.66 -17.32 21.37
C ALA A 363 4.57 -17.56 22.43
N THR A 364 4.24 -16.53 23.20
CA THR A 364 3.02 -16.51 24.02
C THR A 364 1.81 -16.29 23.11
N HIS A 365 0.69 -16.94 23.38
CA HIS A 365 -0.55 -16.72 22.64
C HIS A 365 -1.61 -16.11 23.55
N VAL A 366 -2.09 -14.92 23.18
CA VAL A 366 -3.21 -14.23 23.84
C VAL A 366 -4.23 -13.95 22.75
N GLN A 367 -5.18 -14.87 22.57
CA GLN A 367 -6.16 -14.78 21.48
C GLN A 367 -6.99 -13.50 21.61
N PHE A 368 -7.08 -12.74 20.53
CA PHE A 368 -7.90 -11.55 20.43
C PHE A 368 -9.38 -11.90 20.22
N ASP A 369 -10.26 -11.13 20.86
CA ASP A 369 -11.71 -11.22 20.79
C ASP A 369 -12.26 -9.78 20.85
N GLU A 370 -12.94 -9.36 19.79
CA GLU A 370 -13.49 -8.01 19.62
C GLU A 370 -14.52 -7.64 20.71
N HIS A 371 -15.14 -8.62 21.36
CA HIS A 371 -16.11 -8.39 22.44
C HIS A 371 -15.43 -8.08 23.78
N ARG A 372 -14.12 -8.38 23.91
CA ARG A 372 -13.29 -8.15 25.11
C ARG A 372 -12.00 -7.38 24.78
N ALA A 373 -12.06 -6.55 23.73
CA ALA A 373 -10.87 -5.99 23.10
C ALA A 373 -9.98 -5.16 24.04
N LYS A 374 -10.56 -4.28 24.88
CA LYS A 374 -9.78 -3.50 25.87
C LYS A 374 -9.26 -4.33 27.03
N GLU A 375 -9.98 -5.39 27.41
CA GLU A 375 -9.50 -6.32 28.45
C GLU A 375 -8.22 -7.01 27.99
N ILE A 376 -8.24 -7.55 26.76
CA ILE A 376 -7.10 -8.24 26.16
C ILE A 376 -5.94 -7.27 25.92
N ALA A 377 -6.22 -6.05 25.44
CA ALA A 377 -5.19 -5.02 25.31
C ALA A 377 -4.52 -4.69 26.66
N ARG A 378 -5.29 -4.60 27.76
CA ARG A 378 -4.72 -4.44 29.12
C ARG A 378 -3.88 -5.63 29.55
N GLU A 379 -4.29 -6.86 29.26
CA GLU A 379 -3.50 -8.06 29.55
C GLU A 379 -2.13 -8.02 28.85
N ILE A 380 -2.12 -7.64 27.56
CA ILE A 380 -0.92 -7.52 26.75
C ILE A 380 -0.01 -6.40 27.27
N VAL A 381 -0.57 -5.21 27.55
CA VAL A 381 0.18 -4.08 28.08
C VAL A 381 0.76 -4.41 29.47
N ARG A 382 0.00 -5.05 30.35
CA ARG A 382 0.49 -5.55 31.64
C ARG A 382 1.62 -6.56 31.46
N THR A 383 1.49 -7.48 30.50
CA THR A 383 2.53 -8.47 30.19
C THR A 383 3.86 -7.82 29.77
N ALA A 384 3.80 -6.72 29.02
CA ALA A 384 4.97 -5.92 28.65
C ALA A 384 5.55 -5.19 29.86
N ILE A 385 4.71 -4.51 30.65
CA ILE A 385 5.11 -3.80 31.87
C ILE A 385 5.79 -4.74 32.88
N ASP A 386 5.21 -5.93 33.09
CA ASP A 386 5.78 -6.95 33.97
C ASP A 386 7.12 -7.50 33.48
N ASN A 387 7.40 -7.36 32.18
CA ASN A 387 8.65 -7.80 31.59
C ASN A 387 9.76 -6.75 31.64
N PHE A 388 9.44 -5.48 31.90
CA PHE A 388 10.42 -4.39 31.96
C PHE A 388 11.56 -4.63 32.97
N PRO A 389 11.30 -5.13 34.20
CA PRO A 389 12.38 -5.46 35.14
C PRO A 389 13.33 -6.57 34.65
N ASN A 390 12.93 -7.37 33.65
CA ASN A 390 13.74 -8.43 33.07
C ASN A 390 14.61 -7.92 31.90
N ARG A 391 14.51 -6.64 31.52
CA ARG A 391 15.28 -6.05 30.42
C ARG A 391 16.77 -6.32 30.61
N LYS A 392 17.34 -7.03 29.64
CA LYS A 392 18.80 -7.17 29.52
C LYS A 392 19.26 -6.01 28.65
N THR A 393 20.06 -5.09 29.18
CA THR A 393 20.59 -3.94 28.42
C THR A 393 21.65 -4.33 27.37
N GLU A 394 21.69 -5.61 26.97
CA GLU A 394 22.57 -6.09 25.91
C GLU A 394 21.83 -5.96 24.58
N GLY A 395 22.33 -5.08 23.71
CA GLY A 395 21.72 -4.78 22.41
C GLY A 395 22.53 -3.73 21.66
N SER A 396 22.12 -3.42 20.43
CA SER A 396 22.63 -2.27 19.69
C SER A 396 21.60 -1.15 19.70
N HIS A 397 21.89 -0.07 20.44
CA HIS A 397 20.95 1.03 20.63
C HIS A 397 21.18 2.09 19.55
N ILE A 398 20.08 2.56 18.95
CA ILE A 398 20.04 3.64 17.97
C ILE A 398 19.41 4.86 18.65
N THR A 399 19.89 6.06 18.36
CA THR A 399 19.34 7.29 18.94
C THR A 399 18.76 8.24 17.90
N GLU A 400 19.20 8.10 16.66
CA GLU A 400 18.77 8.86 15.50
C GLU A 400 17.31 8.55 15.20
N LYS A 401 16.55 9.61 14.93
CA LYS A 401 15.14 9.54 14.56
C LYS A 401 14.86 10.53 13.44
N PHE A 402 13.88 10.19 12.61
CA PHE A 402 13.47 11.04 11.50
C PHE A 402 12.01 11.46 11.65
N PRO A 403 11.69 12.75 11.47
CA PRO A 403 10.30 13.20 11.47
C PRO A 403 9.56 12.66 10.24
N VAL A 404 8.28 12.36 10.44
CA VAL A 404 7.37 11.87 9.39
C VAL A 404 6.08 12.68 9.43
N ILE A 405 5.59 13.10 8.27
CA ILE A 405 4.21 13.56 8.07
C ILE A 405 3.47 12.45 7.32
N ALA A 406 2.58 11.77 8.03
CA ALA A 406 1.68 10.76 7.48
C ALA A 406 0.24 11.31 7.38
N GLY A 407 -0.74 10.46 7.08
CA GLY A 407 -2.15 10.82 7.20
C GLY A 407 -2.82 11.36 5.94
N PHE A 408 -2.23 11.15 4.75
CA PHE A 408 -2.78 11.65 3.50
C PHE A 408 -3.89 10.72 2.95
N SER A 409 -5.12 10.86 3.46
CA SER A 409 -6.29 10.19 2.87
C SER A 409 -6.70 10.84 1.54
N GLN A 410 -7.54 10.15 0.75
CA GLN A 410 -8.15 10.75 -0.44
C GLN A 410 -8.94 12.01 -0.05
N GLU A 411 -9.74 11.91 1.02
CA GLU A 411 -10.57 12.98 1.55
C GLU A 411 -9.72 14.22 1.91
N TYR A 412 -8.55 14.00 2.53
CA TYR A 412 -7.65 15.10 2.84
C TYR A 412 -7.01 15.70 1.59
N ILE A 413 -6.56 14.88 0.64
CA ILE A 413 -5.95 15.35 -0.62
C ILE A 413 -6.93 16.18 -1.43
N GLU A 414 -8.21 15.80 -1.46
CA GLU A 414 -9.27 16.58 -2.09
C GLU A 414 -9.48 17.92 -1.37
N TYR A 415 -9.53 17.89 -0.03
CA TYR A 415 -9.71 19.08 0.81
C TYR A 415 -8.56 20.09 0.68
N MET A 416 -7.30 19.65 0.77
CA MET A 416 -6.14 20.56 0.82
C MET A 416 -5.94 21.39 -0.45
N GLN A 417 -6.51 20.97 -1.58
CA GLN A 417 -6.36 21.64 -2.87
C GLN A 417 -7.31 22.84 -3.06
N GLY A 418 -8.35 22.98 -2.24
CA GLY A 418 -9.30 24.09 -2.35
C GLY A 418 -10.06 24.43 -1.06
N GLY A 419 -9.65 23.83 0.06
CA GLY A 419 -10.30 23.92 1.35
C GLY A 419 -11.75 23.43 1.32
N ARG A 420 -12.53 23.85 2.33
CA ARG A 420 -13.93 23.43 2.50
C ARG A 420 -14.85 23.81 1.33
N TRP A 421 -14.54 24.89 0.62
CA TRP A 421 -15.45 25.49 -0.37
C TRP A 421 -15.17 25.09 -1.81
N ARG A 422 -13.96 24.56 -2.10
CA ARG A 422 -13.53 24.17 -3.44
C ARG A 422 -12.71 22.87 -3.43
N ALA A 423 -12.96 21.98 -2.47
CA ALA A 423 -12.36 20.65 -2.43
C ALA A 423 -12.57 19.96 -3.79
N SER A 424 -11.48 19.54 -4.42
CA SER A 424 -11.49 19.08 -5.82
C SER A 424 -10.11 18.52 -6.20
N PHE A 425 -10.06 17.62 -7.18
CA PHE A 425 -8.81 17.13 -7.78
C PHE A 425 -8.34 18.00 -8.97
N ARG A 426 -9.06 19.09 -9.28
CA ARG A 426 -8.74 19.97 -10.40
C ARG A 426 -7.32 20.54 -10.33
N PRO A 427 -6.83 21.05 -9.18
CA PRO A 427 -5.48 21.62 -9.12
C PRO A 427 -4.38 20.58 -9.41
N LEU A 428 -4.52 19.34 -8.95
CA LEU A 428 -3.60 18.25 -9.26
C LEU A 428 -3.64 17.90 -10.75
N ASN A 429 -4.84 17.74 -11.33
CA ASN A 429 -5.00 17.49 -12.76
C ASN A 429 -4.36 18.61 -13.60
N ASP A 430 -4.62 19.88 -13.25
CA ASP A 430 -4.05 21.04 -13.95
C ASP A 430 -2.52 21.11 -13.80
N ALA A 431 -1.97 20.76 -12.63
CA ALA A 431 -0.53 20.69 -12.42
C ALA A 431 0.13 19.64 -13.33
N ILE A 432 -0.51 18.49 -13.50
CA ILE A 432 -0.06 17.44 -14.43
C ILE A 432 -0.14 17.91 -15.88
N MET A 433 -1.29 18.45 -16.28
CA MET A 433 -1.53 18.94 -17.64
C MET A 433 -0.57 20.08 -18.02
N ALA A 434 -0.28 20.99 -17.08
CA ALA A 434 0.65 22.09 -17.28
C ALA A 434 2.13 21.66 -17.30
N GLY A 435 2.43 20.41 -16.90
CA GLY A 435 3.77 19.86 -16.83
C GLY A 435 4.54 20.21 -15.55
N ARG A 436 3.90 20.84 -14.56
CA ARG A 436 4.51 21.07 -13.23
C ARG A 436 4.74 19.76 -12.50
N ILE A 437 3.79 18.85 -12.62
CA ILE A 437 3.95 17.45 -12.20
C ILE A 437 4.04 16.63 -13.48
N ARG A 438 5.13 15.88 -13.64
CA ARG A 438 5.33 15.02 -14.82
C ARG A 438 4.30 13.89 -14.82
N GLY A 439 4.10 13.27 -13.67
CA GLY A 439 3.13 12.20 -13.44
C GLY A 439 3.12 11.79 -11.97
N VAL A 440 2.45 10.68 -11.66
CA VAL A 440 2.32 10.16 -10.30
C VAL A 440 2.86 8.73 -10.22
N VAL A 441 3.63 8.41 -9.18
CA VAL A 441 4.07 7.02 -8.93
C VAL A 441 3.53 6.52 -7.59
N GLY A 442 2.87 5.37 -7.63
CA GLY A 442 2.55 4.60 -6.44
C GLY A 442 3.73 3.73 -6.04
N LEU A 443 4.49 4.13 -5.00
CA LEU A 443 5.62 3.35 -4.49
C LEU A 443 5.15 2.48 -3.32
N ALA A 444 4.96 1.20 -3.58
CA ALA A 444 4.39 0.24 -2.64
C ALA A 444 5.35 -0.94 -2.39
N GLY A 445 4.88 -1.93 -1.64
CA GLY A 445 5.58 -3.20 -1.47
C GLY A 445 6.31 -3.34 -0.14
N CYS A 446 7.26 -4.29 -0.14
CA CYS A 446 7.94 -4.81 1.04
C CYS A 446 9.42 -4.37 1.06
N ASP A 447 10.20 -4.86 2.01
CA ASP A 447 11.67 -4.83 1.95
C ASP A 447 12.18 -6.27 1.76
N ASN A 448 13.23 -6.46 0.97
CA ASN A 448 13.70 -7.80 0.60
C ASN A 448 15.16 -8.04 1.03
N PRO A 449 15.45 -9.05 1.89
CA PRO A 449 16.81 -9.30 2.39
C PRO A 449 17.77 -9.87 1.35
N ARG A 450 17.31 -10.16 0.12
CA ARG A 450 18.16 -10.62 -1.00
C ARG A 450 18.81 -9.47 -1.79
N VAL A 451 18.35 -8.25 -1.57
CA VAL A 451 18.95 -7.02 -2.10
C VAL A 451 19.34 -6.12 -0.92
N PRO A 452 20.13 -5.05 -1.11
CA PRO A 452 20.34 -4.06 -0.07
C PRO A 452 19.00 -3.44 0.37
N ALA A 453 18.41 -3.97 1.44
CA ALA A 453 17.05 -3.61 1.88
C ALA A 453 16.91 -2.10 2.08
N THR A 454 15.76 -1.55 1.69
CA THR A 454 15.45 -0.11 1.65
C THR A 454 16.21 0.67 0.56
N GLY A 455 17.21 0.06 -0.09
CA GLY A 455 18.08 0.72 -1.05
C GLY A 455 17.38 1.13 -2.33
N ILE A 456 16.56 0.25 -2.91
CA ILE A 456 15.87 0.52 -4.18
C ILE A 456 14.71 1.48 -3.92
N HIS A 457 14.00 1.34 -2.79
CA HIS A 457 13.00 2.32 -2.35
C HIS A 457 13.59 3.73 -2.26
N LYS A 458 14.73 3.89 -1.57
CA LYS A 458 15.38 5.19 -1.40
C LYS A 458 15.83 5.80 -2.73
N PHE A 459 16.44 4.97 -3.59
CA PHE A 459 16.85 5.40 -4.92
C PHE A 459 15.66 5.91 -5.74
N LEU A 460 14.60 5.10 -5.86
CA LEU A 460 13.43 5.49 -6.65
C LEU A 460 12.70 6.69 -6.07
N ALA A 461 12.49 6.74 -4.74
CA ALA A 461 11.86 7.86 -4.06
C ALA A 461 12.55 9.20 -4.38
N THR A 462 13.88 9.22 -4.34
CA THR A 462 14.66 10.45 -4.59
C THR A 462 14.77 10.80 -6.07
N GLU A 463 14.99 9.82 -6.95
CA GLU A 463 15.12 10.09 -8.39
C GLU A 463 13.78 10.47 -9.04
N LEU A 464 12.66 9.92 -8.57
CA LEU A 464 11.33 10.29 -9.09
C LEU A 464 10.98 11.74 -8.75
N ILE A 465 11.16 12.17 -7.50
CA ILE A 465 10.83 13.56 -7.10
C ILE A 465 11.74 14.58 -7.80
N LYS A 466 13.03 14.25 -8.03
CA LYS A 466 13.95 15.06 -8.84
C LYS A 466 13.45 15.28 -10.27
N ASN A 467 12.68 14.32 -10.78
CA ASN A 467 12.10 14.33 -12.13
C ASN A 467 10.65 14.87 -12.16
N ASP A 468 10.27 15.68 -11.18
CA ASP A 468 8.93 16.28 -11.03
C ASP A 468 7.79 15.24 -10.95
N VAL A 469 8.07 14.04 -10.46
CA VAL A 469 7.06 12.99 -10.24
C VAL A 469 6.57 13.02 -8.80
N LEU A 470 5.27 13.20 -8.60
CA LEU A 470 4.66 13.09 -7.27
C LEU A 470 4.65 11.61 -6.86
N VAL A 471 5.15 11.30 -5.66
CA VAL A 471 5.13 9.93 -5.16
C VAL A 471 4.02 9.78 -4.12
N VAL A 472 3.25 8.71 -4.22
CA VAL A 472 2.34 8.26 -3.16
C VAL A 472 2.83 6.92 -2.65
N SER A 473 3.05 6.79 -1.34
CA SER A 473 3.68 5.61 -0.75
C SER A 473 2.74 4.86 0.20
N THR A 474 2.88 3.54 0.25
CA THR A 474 2.13 2.66 1.17
C THR A 474 3.01 1.54 1.73
N GLY A 475 2.53 0.87 2.78
CA GLY A 475 3.16 -0.36 3.28
C GLY A 475 4.60 -0.16 3.77
N CYS A 476 5.49 -1.12 3.50
CA CYS A 476 6.88 -1.01 3.94
C CYS A 476 7.67 0.03 3.13
N SER A 477 7.24 0.36 1.91
CA SER A 477 7.81 1.49 1.15
C SER A 477 7.71 2.80 1.95
N SER A 478 6.55 3.07 2.56
CA SER A 478 6.40 4.23 3.46
C SER A 478 7.33 4.15 4.66
N ALA A 479 7.48 2.98 5.29
CA ALA A 479 8.41 2.81 6.40
C ALA A 479 9.87 3.01 5.97
N SER A 480 10.24 2.55 4.78
CA SER A 480 11.55 2.75 4.14
C SER A 480 11.82 4.23 3.84
N CYS A 481 10.82 4.97 3.35
CA CYS A 481 10.92 6.41 3.16
C CYS A 481 11.00 7.16 4.50
N GLY A 482 10.19 6.76 5.49
CA GLY A 482 10.15 7.38 6.82
C GLY A 482 11.48 7.21 7.56
N THR A 483 12.01 5.99 7.61
CA THR A 483 13.32 5.69 8.23
C THR A 483 14.51 6.26 7.45
N ALA A 484 14.29 6.78 6.24
CA ALA A 484 15.27 7.56 5.48
C ALA A 484 15.11 9.09 5.65
N GLY A 485 14.09 9.55 6.38
CA GLY A 485 13.78 10.96 6.56
C GLY A 485 13.12 11.65 5.36
N PHE A 486 12.46 10.89 4.49
CA PHE A 486 11.94 11.40 3.21
C PHE A 486 10.47 11.87 3.25
N LEU A 487 9.79 11.75 4.39
CA LEU A 487 8.36 12.03 4.53
C LEU A 487 8.09 13.39 5.16
N THR A 488 8.82 14.43 4.72
CA THR A 488 8.67 15.80 5.23
C THR A 488 8.48 16.80 4.09
N PRO A 489 7.85 17.98 4.33
CA PRO A 489 7.77 19.05 3.34
C PRO A 489 9.13 19.54 2.84
N GLU A 490 10.15 19.54 3.70
CA GLU A 490 11.51 19.99 3.37
C GLU A 490 12.14 19.18 2.22
N MET A 491 11.76 17.91 2.06
CA MET A 491 12.21 17.09 0.92
C MET A 491 11.87 17.71 -0.44
N ALA A 492 10.77 18.47 -0.53
CA ALA A 492 10.44 19.17 -1.77
C ALA A 492 11.43 20.31 -2.05
N LEU A 493 11.91 21.00 -1.02
CA LEU A 493 12.85 22.11 -1.16
C LEU A 493 14.24 21.61 -1.57
N GLU A 494 14.66 20.50 -0.99
CA GLU A 494 16.01 19.96 -1.11
C GLU A 494 16.21 19.07 -2.34
N HIS A 495 15.18 18.30 -2.73
CA HIS A 495 15.34 17.21 -3.69
C HIS A 495 14.34 17.21 -4.84
N ALA A 496 13.16 17.84 -4.72
CA ALA A 496 12.20 17.82 -5.82
C ALA A 496 12.65 18.69 -7.00
N GLY A 497 12.26 18.28 -8.20
CA GLY A 497 12.39 19.10 -9.40
C GLY A 497 11.62 20.42 -9.27
N PRO A 498 11.90 21.40 -10.13
CA PRO A 498 11.37 22.75 -9.97
C PRO A 498 9.84 22.82 -9.99
N GLY A 499 9.17 21.94 -10.75
CA GLY A 499 7.72 21.96 -10.92
C GLY A 499 7.00 21.35 -9.73
N LEU A 500 7.42 20.16 -9.30
CA LEU A 500 6.87 19.48 -8.13
C LEU A 500 7.16 20.30 -6.87
N ARG A 501 8.36 20.90 -6.76
CA ARG A 501 8.70 21.80 -5.66
C ARG A 501 7.74 22.99 -5.59
N GLU A 502 7.43 23.65 -6.70
CA GLU A 502 6.47 24.76 -6.73
C GLU A 502 5.10 24.34 -6.17
N VAL A 503 4.60 23.17 -6.58
CA VAL A 503 3.31 22.64 -6.10
C VAL A 503 3.36 22.29 -4.62
N CYS A 504 4.38 21.55 -4.18
CA CYS A 504 4.53 21.13 -2.79
C CYS A 504 4.68 22.32 -1.84
N VAL A 505 5.45 23.34 -2.21
CA VAL A 505 5.64 24.56 -1.41
C VAL A 505 4.37 25.40 -1.35
N ALA A 506 3.63 25.50 -2.48
CA ALA A 506 2.39 26.27 -2.52
C ALA A 506 1.30 25.69 -1.60
N ILE A 507 1.22 24.36 -1.48
CA ILE A 507 0.19 23.68 -0.68
C ILE A 507 0.69 23.32 0.72
N GLY A 508 2.01 23.20 0.92
CA GLY A 508 2.63 22.85 2.20
C GLY A 508 2.68 21.35 2.47
N ILE A 509 3.02 20.54 1.47
CA ILE A 509 3.08 19.07 1.58
C ILE A 509 4.44 18.48 1.25
N PRO A 510 4.76 17.27 1.75
CA PRO A 510 5.87 16.46 1.23
C PRO A 510 5.68 16.13 -0.27
N PRO A 511 6.77 15.89 -1.01
CA PRO A 511 6.70 15.36 -2.39
C PRO A 511 6.43 13.85 -2.42
N ILE A 512 6.43 13.19 -1.26
CA ILE A 512 6.13 11.77 -1.05
C ILE A 512 5.01 11.67 -0.02
N LEU A 513 3.80 11.32 -0.47
CA LEU A 513 2.61 11.29 0.37
C LEU A 513 2.36 9.88 0.92
N HIS A 514 2.46 9.72 2.24
CA HIS A 514 2.14 8.46 2.89
C HIS A 514 0.62 8.24 2.94
N LEU A 515 0.13 7.27 2.16
CA LEU A 515 -1.31 6.95 2.05
C LEU A 515 -1.77 5.83 2.98
N GLY A 516 -0.86 5.05 3.58
CA GLY A 516 -1.20 4.13 4.67
C GLY A 516 -0.65 2.71 4.54
N ALA A 517 -1.42 1.74 5.00
CA ALA A 517 -1.09 0.32 4.97
C ALA A 517 -1.18 -0.30 3.55
N CYS A 518 -0.90 -1.60 3.43
CA CYS A 518 -1.01 -2.30 2.14
C CYS A 518 -2.45 -2.35 1.60
N VAL A 519 -3.47 -2.42 2.46
CA VAL A 519 -4.89 -2.34 2.05
C VAL A 519 -5.24 -0.93 1.55
N ASP A 520 -4.57 0.11 2.06
CA ASP A 520 -4.74 1.50 1.64
C ASP A 520 -4.13 1.82 0.26
N ASN A 521 -3.51 0.85 -0.42
CA ASN A 521 -3.29 0.96 -1.86
C ASN A 521 -4.61 1.21 -2.61
N THR A 522 -5.74 0.82 -2.03
CA THR A 522 -7.07 1.16 -2.53
C THR A 522 -7.34 2.65 -2.58
N ARG A 523 -6.69 3.46 -1.72
CA ARG A 523 -6.75 4.93 -1.79
C ARG A 523 -6.12 5.44 -3.09
N ILE A 524 -5.09 4.78 -3.61
CA ILE A 524 -4.52 5.14 -4.92
C ILE A 524 -5.57 4.88 -6.02
N LEU A 525 -6.31 3.77 -5.95
CA LEU A 525 -7.40 3.49 -6.88
C LEU A 525 -8.52 4.53 -6.79
N THR A 526 -8.92 4.92 -5.58
CA THR A 526 -10.00 5.91 -5.41
C THR A 526 -9.56 7.33 -5.74
N ILE A 527 -8.30 7.69 -5.50
CA ILE A 527 -7.70 8.94 -5.98
C ILE A 527 -7.68 8.96 -7.51
N ALA A 528 -7.22 7.88 -8.15
CA ALA A 528 -7.23 7.79 -9.62
C ALA A 528 -8.67 7.86 -10.18
N SER A 529 -9.65 7.21 -9.54
CA SER A 529 -11.06 7.39 -9.89
C SER A 529 -11.51 8.84 -9.78
N ALA A 530 -11.20 9.51 -8.68
CA ALA A 530 -11.62 10.89 -8.44
C ALA A 530 -10.96 11.88 -9.41
N MET A 531 -9.69 11.65 -9.76
CA MET A 531 -9.00 12.40 -10.82
C MET A 531 -9.67 12.23 -12.18
N ALA A 532 -10.16 11.03 -12.49
CA ALA A 532 -10.88 10.76 -13.74
C ALA A 532 -12.27 11.41 -13.75
N GLU A 533 -12.98 11.35 -12.63
CA GLU A 533 -14.31 11.93 -12.46
C GLU A 533 -14.29 13.46 -12.51
N GLU A 534 -13.28 14.10 -11.92
CA GLU A 534 -13.02 15.54 -12.05
C GLU A 534 -12.82 15.96 -13.52
N GLY A 535 -12.22 15.07 -14.32
CA GLY A 535 -12.01 15.27 -15.74
C GLY A 535 -10.88 16.25 -16.08
N GLY A 536 -10.77 16.55 -17.37
CA GLY A 536 -9.71 17.39 -17.94
C GLY A 536 -8.41 16.65 -18.25
N LEU A 537 -8.01 15.67 -17.42
CA LEU A 537 -6.79 14.88 -17.62
C LEU A 537 -7.03 13.56 -18.39
N SER A 538 -7.83 12.66 -17.82
CA SER A 538 -8.24 11.37 -18.42
C SER A 538 -9.68 11.08 -17.97
N ASP A 539 -10.43 10.28 -18.73
CA ASP A 539 -11.80 9.86 -18.39
C ASP A 539 -11.92 8.41 -17.89
N GLU A 540 -10.78 7.73 -17.77
CA GLU A 540 -10.62 6.43 -17.12
C GLU A 540 -9.28 6.38 -16.36
N ILE A 541 -9.11 5.40 -15.48
CA ILE A 541 -7.83 5.18 -14.78
C ILE A 541 -6.72 4.86 -15.80
N GLY A 542 -7.02 4.00 -16.77
CA GLY A 542 -6.15 3.70 -17.90
C GLY A 542 -5.78 4.95 -18.70
N GLY A 543 -4.49 5.13 -18.99
CA GLY A 543 -4.00 6.28 -19.74
C GLY A 543 -3.68 7.51 -18.90
N MET A 544 -3.94 7.51 -17.59
CA MET A 544 -3.33 8.49 -16.70
C MET A 544 -1.80 8.38 -16.74
N PRO A 545 -1.08 9.51 -16.61
CA PRO A 545 0.38 9.51 -16.49
C PRO A 545 0.81 9.02 -15.10
N ALA A 546 0.60 7.73 -14.85
CA ALA A 546 0.81 7.08 -13.57
C ALA A 546 1.38 5.66 -13.71
N VAL A 547 2.20 5.25 -12.73
CA VAL A 547 2.85 3.92 -12.67
C VAL A 547 2.88 3.42 -11.22
N GLY A 548 2.64 2.13 -11.00
CA GLY A 548 2.88 1.46 -9.73
C GLY A 548 4.27 0.82 -9.69
N ILE A 549 4.98 0.91 -8.56
CA ILE A 549 6.30 0.29 -8.40
C ILE A 549 6.36 -0.46 -7.05
N ALA A 550 6.77 -1.72 -7.10
CA ALA A 550 7.01 -2.57 -5.94
C ALA A 550 8.44 -3.14 -6.01
N PRO A 551 9.46 -2.32 -5.67
CA PRO A 551 10.84 -2.60 -6.04
C PRO A 551 11.51 -3.70 -5.20
N GLU A 552 11.02 -3.93 -3.98
CA GLU A 552 11.58 -4.91 -3.05
C GLU A 552 10.48 -5.87 -2.55
N PHE A 553 9.59 -6.29 -3.45
CA PHE A 553 8.48 -7.16 -3.09
C PHE A 553 8.94 -8.52 -2.54
N ILE A 554 8.13 -9.11 -1.66
CA ILE A 554 8.38 -10.46 -1.10
C ILE A 554 7.11 -11.33 -0.98
N THR A 555 5.92 -10.73 -1.05
CA THR A 555 4.66 -11.41 -0.69
C THR A 555 3.75 -11.61 -1.89
N GLU A 556 2.95 -12.67 -1.82
CA GLU A 556 1.81 -12.93 -2.69
C GLU A 556 0.79 -11.77 -2.67
N LYS A 557 0.67 -11.06 -1.54
CA LYS A 557 -0.14 -9.82 -1.42
C LYS A 557 0.32 -8.75 -2.40
N ALA A 558 1.63 -8.55 -2.53
CA ALA A 558 2.18 -7.57 -3.47
C ALA A 558 1.87 -7.97 -4.92
N ILE A 559 1.97 -9.25 -5.28
CA ILE A 559 1.60 -9.76 -6.61
C ILE A 559 0.11 -9.51 -6.90
N SER A 560 -0.79 -9.83 -5.96
CA SER A 560 -2.22 -9.54 -6.11
C SER A 560 -2.49 -8.03 -6.24
N ILE A 561 -1.75 -7.19 -5.49
CA ILE A 561 -1.80 -5.72 -5.65
C ILE A 561 -1.42 -5.29 -7.07
N GLY A 562 -0.28 -5.74 -7.57
CA GLY A 562 0.18 -5.41 -8.91
C GLY A 562 -0.81 -5.83 -9.99
N CYS A 563 -1.38 -7.03 -9.86
CA CYS A 563 -2.40 -7.53 -10.79
C CYS A 563 -3.67 -6.68 -10.79
N TYR A 564 -4.17 -6.21 -9.64
CA TYR A 564 -5.39 -5.38 -9.65
C TYR A 564 -5.13 -3.97 -10.19
N PHE A 565 -3.93 -3.41 -10.00
CA PHE A 565 -3.54 -2.15 -10.63
C PHE A 565 -3.41 -2.30 -12.15
N ALA A 566 -2.76 -3.37 -12.61
CA ALA A 566 -2.68 -3.69 -14.03
C ALA A 566 -4.07 -3.88 -14.66
N ALA A 567 -4.97 -4.62 -13.99
CA ALA A 567 -6.35 -4.77 -14.42
C ALA A 567 -7.15 -3.45 -14.41
N SER A 568 -6.80 -2.52 -13.51
CA SER A 568 -7.42 -1.19 -13.42
C SER A 568 -6.83 -0.18 -14.40
N GLY A 569 -5.78 -0.54 -15.14
CA GLY A 569 -5.17 0.29 -16.19
C GLY A 569 -3.91 1.05 -15.78
N VAL A 570 -3.26 0.65 -14.69
CA VAL A 570 -1.98 1.21 -14.25
C VAL A 570 -0.85 0.23 -14.57
N PRO A 571 0.16 0.60 -15.36
CA PRO A 571 1.38 -0.20 -15.50
C PRO A 571 2.08 -0.38 -14.16
N VAL A 572 2.52 -1.60 -13.85
CA VAL A 572 3.19 -1.93 -12.58
C VAL A 572 4.55 -2.58 -12.84
N ILE A 573 5.56 -2.11 -12.13
CA ILE A 573 6.93 -2.60 -12.20
C ILE A 573 7.34 -3.18 -10.85
N PHE A 574 7.63 -4.47 -10.83
CA PHE A 574 8.25 -5.16 -9.70
C PHE A 574 9.77 -5.14 -9.85
N GLY A 575 10.48 -5.00 -8.75
CA GLY A 575 11.92 -5.25 -8.73
C GLY A 575 12.24 -6.72 -8.55
N GLY A 576 13.42 -7.16 -8.98
CA GLY A 576 13.88 -8.54 -8.85
C GLY A 576 13.51 -9.44 -10.04
N GLU A 577 13.78 -10.74 -9.89
CA GLU A 577 13.53 -11.72 -10.94
C GLU A 577 12.04 -12.08 -11.10
N SER A 578 11.64 -12.41 -12.32
CA SER A 578 10.25 -12.76 -12.64
C SER A 578 9.88 -14.16 -12.15
N PRO A 579 8.79 -14.33 -11.37
CA PRO A 579 8.29 -15.64 -10.94
C PRO A 579 7.74 -16.49 -12.08
N VAL A 580 7.69 -15.94 -13.29
CA VAL A 580 7.28 -16.60 -14.54
C VAL A 580 8.34 -16.47 -15.63
N GLY A 581 9.57 -16.13 -15.26
CA GLY A 581 10.67 -15.86 -16.20
C GLY A 581 11.04 -17.04 -17.11
N ALA A 582 10.58 -18.25 -16.80
CA ALA A 582 10.74 -19.41 -17.66
C ALA A 582 9.82 -19.41 -18.91
N SER A 583 8.71 -18.65 -18.92
CA SER A 583 7.78 -18.62 -20.06
C SER A 583 7.75 -17.25 -20.72
N LYS A 584 8.12 -17.22 -22.00
CA LYS A 584 8.02 -16.03 -22.85
C LYS A 584 6.56 -15.70 -23.16
N GLU A 585 5.72 -16.72 -23.35
CA GLU A 585 4.29 -16.54 -23.60
C GLU A 585 3.61 -15.82 -22.43
N VAL A 586 3.79 -16.31 -21.20
CA VAL A 586 3.24 -15.69 -19.99
C VAL A 586 3.77 -14.27 -19.80
N THR A 587 5.07 -14.06 -20.03
CA THR A 587 5.68 -12.72 -19.99
C THR A 587 5.02 -11.77 -20.99
N LYS A 588 4.80 -12.23 -22.23
CA LYS A 588 4.10 -11.45 -23.28
C LYS A 588 2.65 -11.15 -22.91
N ILE A 589 1.93 -12.12 -22.34
CA ILE A 589 0.55 -11.91 -21.87
C ILE A 589 0.51 -10.76 -20.85
N MET A 590 1.37 -10.81 -19.84
CA MET A 590 1.39 -9.82 -18.76
C MET A 590 1.84 -8.42 -19.18
N THR A 591 2.72 -8.32 -20.19
CA THR A 591 3.38 -7.06 -20.56
C THR A 591 2.75 -6.39 -21.79
N GLU A 592 2.31 -7.18 -22.77
CA GLU A 592 1.77 -6.68 -24.04
C GLU A 592 0.25 -6.88 -24.11
N VAL A 593 -0.24 -8.10 -23.87
CA VAL A 593 -1.68 -8.41 -24.01
C VAL A 593 -2.49 -7.67 -22.95
N TRP A 594 -2.04 -7.64 -21.70
CA TRP A 594 -2.67 -6.86 -20.65
C TRP A 594 -2.64 -5.36 -20.97
N PHE A 595 -1.56 -4.85 -21.58
CA PHE A 595 -1.49 -3.44 -21.95
C PHE A 595 -2.50 -3.09 -23.04
N GLU A 596 -2.65 -3.94 -24.06
CA GLU A 596 -3.67 -3.76 -25.10
C GLU A 596 -5.10 -3.78 -24.52
N ARG A 597 -5.39 -4.72 -23.63
CA ARG A 597 -6.73 -4.91 -23.05
C ARG A 597 -7.07 -3.87 -22.00
N PHE A 598 -6.14 -3.61 -21.09
CA PHE A 598 -6.37 -2.88 -19.84
C PHE A 598 -5.65 -1.53 -19.77
N MET A 599 -4.66 -1.26 -20.63
CA MET A 599 -3.69 -0.16 -20.50
C MET A 599 -2.77 -0.28 -19.28
N GLY A 600 -2.89 -1.38 -18.53
CA GLY A 600 -1.96 -1.77 -17.48
C GLY A 600 -1.12 -2.96 -17.90
N ALA A 601 0.03 -3.12 -17.26
CA ALA A 601 1.01 -4.16 -17.56
C ALA A 601 1.70 -4.58 -16.27
N LEU A 602 2.30 -5.77 -16.25
CA LEU A 602 3.09 -6.26 -15.12
C LEU A 602 4.50 -6.62 -15.56
N HIS A 603 5.48 -5.90 -15.04
CA HIS A 603 6.90 -6.09 -15.33
C HIS A 603 7.66 -6.56 -14.10
N PHE A 604 8.76 -7.27 -14.34
CA PHE A 604 9.77 -7.62 -13.33
C PHE A 604 11.13 -7.18 -13.89
N GLU A 605 11.77 -6.22 -13.23
CA GLU A 605 13.04 -5.64 -13.65
C GLU A 605 13.97 -5.52 -12.43
N PRO A 606 15.07 -6.27 -12.36
CA PRO A 606 15.99 -6.22 -11.21
C PRO A 606 16.85 -4.95 -11.14
N ASP A 607 17.05 -4.23 -12.24
CA ASP A 607 17.90 -3.05 -12.29
C ASP A 607 17.14 -1.76 -11.89
N PRO A 608 17.48 -1.11 -10.76
CA PRO A 608 16.81 0.11 -10.31
C PRO A 608 16.78 1.24 -11.35
N GLU A 609 17.85 1.42 -12.12
CA GLU A 609 17.94 2.48 -13.12
C GLU A 609 16.99 2.22 -14.29
N LYS A 610 16.83 0.95 -14.67
CA LYS A 610 15.84 0.56 -15.69
C LYS A 610 14.42 0.68 -15.17
N ILE A 611 14.15 0.34 -13.90
CA ILE A 611 12.84 0.59 -13.27
C ILE A 611 12.49 2.07 -13.40
N LEU A 612 13.42 2.98 -13.04
CA LEU A 612 13.22 4.42 -13.16
C LEU A 612 12.95 4.83 -14.62
N ALA A 613 13.79 4.37 -15.56
CA ALA A 613 13.64 4.70 -16.98
C ALA A 613 12.30 4.20 -17.54
N MET A 614 11.87 2.99 -17.18
CA MET A 614 10.58 2.43 -17.56
C MET A 614 9.42 3.25 -16.98
N ALA A 615 9.48 3.61 -15.70
CA ALA A 615 8.43 4.41 -15.06
C ALA A 615 8.26 5.77 -15.75
N LEU A 616 9.37 6.48 -16.00
CA LEU A 616 9.36 7.76 -16.69
C LEU A 616 8.84 7.63 -18.14
N ASN A 617 9.22 6.57 -18.85
CA ASN A 617 8.74 6.30 -20.21
C ASN A 617 7.22 6.02 -20.26
N TYR A 618 6.69 5.24 -19.31
CA TYR A 618 5.24 5.01 -19.21
C TYR A 618 4.48 6.31 -18.96
N ILE A 619 4.98 7.14 -18.04
CA ILE A 619 4.41 8.46 -17.75
C ILE A 619 4.41 9.32 -19.01
N ASP A 620 5.56 9.45 -19.69
CA ASP A 620 5.67 10.31 -20.88
C ASP A 620 4.80 9.84 -22.05
N LYS A 621 4.72 8.53 -22.30
CA LYS A 621 3.85 7.96 -23.32
C LYS A 621 2.37 8.20 -23.01
N ALA A 622 1.97 8.10 -21.75
CA ALA A 622 0.61 8.44 -21.34
C ALA A 622 0.32 9.93 -21.55
N ARG A 623 1.25 10.82 -21.20
CA ARG A 623 1.13 12.27 -21.50
C ARG A 623 0.97 12.53 -22.99
N GLU A 624 1.76 11.86 -23.83
CA GLU A 624 1.68 11.97 -25.29
C GLU A 624 0.34 11.48 -25.83
N ALA A 625 -0.15 10.32 -25.36
CA ALA A 625 -1.44 9.77 -25.75
C ALA A 625 -2.61 10.70 -25.38
N LEU A 626 -2.50 11.39 -24.24
CA LEU A 626 -3.42 12.43 -23.79
C LEU A 626 -3.22 13.78 -24.49
N LYS A 627 -2.27 13.88 -25.44
CA LYS A 627 -1.91 15.10 -26.18
C LYS A 627 -1.53 16.27 -25.26
N LEU A 628 -0.96 15.97 -24.10
CA LEU A 628 -0.41 16.97 -23.20
C LEU A 628 0.89 17.54 -23.78
N ARG A 629 1.28 18.73 -23.33
CA ARG A 629 2.59 19.28 -23.65
C ARG A 629 3.68 18.29 -23.21
N LYS A 630 4.63 18.03 -24.10
CA LYS A 630 5.84 17.27 -23.79
C LYS A 630 6.48 17.83 -22.53
N TYR A 631 6.75 16.96 -21.57
CA TYR A 631 7.41 17.36 -20.34
C TYR A 631 8.83 17.84 -20.64
N GLU A 632 9.15 19.05 -20.16
CA GLU A 632 10.48 19.63 -20.21
C GLU A 632 10.77 20.20 -18.81
N PRO A 633 11.85 19.76 -18.14
CA PRO A 633 12.19 20.22 -16.81
C PRO A 633 12.23 21.76 -16.73
N GLY A 634 11.52 22.34 -15.76
CA GLY A 634 11.48 23.79 -15.54
C GLY A 634 10.64 24.60 -16.52
N LYS A 635 9.93 23.99 -17.47
CA LYS A 635 9.04 24.70 -18.41
C LYS A 635 7.58 24.31 -18.21
N PHE A 636 6.81 25.23 -17.63
CA PHE A 636 5.43 24.98 -17.21
C PHE A 636 4.42 25.95 -17.83
N GLY A 637 3.24 25.45 -18.15
CA GLY A 637 2.15 26.25 -18.74
C GLY A 637 2.46 26.74 -20.17
N ALA A 638 1.51 27.45 -20.78
CA ALA A 638 1.86 28.32 -21.91
C ALA A 638 2.59 29.52 -21.32
N GLU A 639 3.72 29.95 -21.90
CA GLU A 639 4.18 31.32 -21.67
C GLU A 639 2.96 32.21 -21.89
N ARG A 640 2.51 32.93 -20.86
CA ARG A 640 1.78 34.15 -21.13
C ARG A 640 2.81 35.01 -21.85
N VAL A 641 2.75 35.00 -23.18
CA VAL A 641 3.25 36.11 -23.97
C VAL A 641 2.48 37.31 -23.43
N LEU A 642 3.07 38.00 -22.45
CA LEU A 642 2.65 39.34 -22.09
C LEU A 642 2.83 40.11 -23.38
N MET A 643 1.73 40.31 -24.12
CA MET A 643 1.74 41.20 -25.26
C MET A 643 2.36 42.50 -24.78
N ASP A 644 3.48 42.86 -25.40
CA ASP A 644 4.10 44.14 -25.11
C ASP A 644 3.11 45.27 -25.44
N MET A 645 3.39 46.46 -24.94
CA MET A 645 2.55 47.64 -25.19
C MET A 645 2.38 47.94 -26.69
N ALA A 646 3.31 47.47 -27.54
CA ALA A 646 3.22 47.63 -28.99
C ALA A 646 2.18 46.69 -29.62
N ALA A 647 2.16 45.42 -29.22
CA ALA A 647 1.18 44.42 -29.63
C ALA A 647 -0.24 44.78 -29.15
N ARG A 648 -0.38 45.36 -27.94
CA ARG A 648 -1.67 45.92 -27.47
C ARG A 648 -2.15 47.10 -28.32
N ARG A 649 -1.27 48.01 -28.71
CA ARG A 649 -1.61 49.16 -29.58
C ARG A 649 -2.02 48.75 -31.00
N ILE A 650 -1.52 47.62 -31.49
CA ILE A 650 -1.92 47.06 -32.80
C ILE A 650 -3.36 46.53 -32.73
N LEU A 651 -3.74 45.87 -31.62
CA LEU A 651 -5.12 45.41 -31.39
C LEU A 651 -6.12 46.57 -31.22
N GLU A 652 -5.74 47.64 -30.51
CA GLU A 652 -6.59 48.85 -30.38
C GLU A 652 -6.80 49.57 -31.72
N LYS A 653 -5.83 49.52 -32.64
CA LYS A 653 -6.00 50.06 -34.00
C LYS A 653 -6.84 49.16 -34.92
N ALA A 654 -6.97 47.88 -34.61
CA ALA A 654 -7.77 46.92 -35.38
C ALA A 654 -9.24 46.88 -34.94
N ALA A 655 -9.58 47.44 -33.78
CA ALA A 655 -10.95 47.58 -33.31
C ALA A 655 -11.61 48.80 -33.97
N ALA A 656 -12.42 48.58 -35.02
CA ALA A 656 -13.28 49.62 -35.55
C ALA A 656 -14.33 50.04 -34.51
N PRO A 657 -14.61 51.35 -34.34
CA PRO A 657 -15.65 51.82 -33.41
C PRO A 657 -17.01 51.25 -33.82
N HIS A 658 -17.68 50.60 -32.87
CA HIS A 658 -19.08 50.21 -33.01
C HIS A 658 -19.92 51.49 -33.25
N ALA A 659 -20.58 51.57 -34.40
CA ALA A 659 -21.58 52.60 -34.67
C ALA A 659 -22.72 52.45 -33.63
N GLY A 660 -22.98 53.52 -32.89
CA GLY A 660 -23.89 53.53 -31.76
C GLY A 660 -25.35 53.34 -32.15
N VAL A 661 -26.06 52.67 -31.24
CA VAL A 661 -27.50 52.79 -30.98
C VAL A 661 -27.53 53.23 -29.51
N GLY A 662 -27.54 54.53 -29.18
CA GLY A 662 -28.72 55.39 -29.13
C GLY A 662 -29.82 54.75 -28.26
N GLY A 663 -30.18 55.17 -27.06
CA GLY A 663 -29.78 56.25 -26.16
C GLY A 663 -30.68 56.09 -24.92
N ILE A 664 -30.15 56.33 -23.72
CA ILE A 664 -30.97 56.49 -22.51
C ILE A 664 -30.75 57.93 -22.08
N ASN A 665 -31.76 58.77 -22.33
CA ASN A 665 -31.82 60.11 -21.77
C ASN A 665 -32.24 59.99 -20.31
N GLU A 666 -31.34 60.33 -19.40
CA GLU A 666 -31.68 60.79 -18.06
C GLU A 666 -31.57 62.32 -18.00
N ALA A 667 -32.51 62.90 -17.24
CA ALA A 667 -32.59 64.25 -16.67
C ALA A 667 -33.38 65.34 -17.43
N GLY A 668 -34.45 65.82 -16.76
CA GLY A 668 -34.97 67.19 -16.91
C GLY A 668 -36.45 67.38 -16.54
N SER A 669 -36.69 67.97 -15.35
CA SER A 669 -37.95 68.53 -14.77
C SER A 669 -39.09 67.60 -14.40
#